data_AF-A0A946H0P4-F1
#
_entry.id   AF-A0A946H0P4-F1
#
_cell.length_a   1.000
_cell.length_b   1.000
_cell.length_c   1.000
_cell.angle_alpha   90.00
_cell.angle_beta   90.00
_cell.angle_gamma   90.00
#
_symmetry.space_group_name_H-M   'P 1'
#
loop_
_entity.id
_entity.type
_entity.pdbx_description
1 polymer ?
#
loop_
_entity_poly.entity_id
_entity_poly.type
_entity_poly.pdbx_seq_one_letter_code
_entity_poly.pdbx_strand_id
1 'polypeptide(L)'
;MFERIRNVVVTLLGVALCLFTLVEVNFPQLQQQSALAVFVMLGMTICFLVFPVHKRFENNVALRATDVLLALATVVCCGFVIVQSEPWLQQFWMAGEKGGIQSLTARASDENSTDFAIGLIGLFLVLEVTRRSIGWIVPALALLFVGHSFYCYLASQHGWAAMPDMLFPHQGQSLKSIASTTFLQTLGVFGPAAGVMFKYVFLFVVFGSFLEMSGATQFIIDFAERVFGRSPGGPAKISVLGSGLMGSLSGSAVANAVTTGAFTIPMMRNSGFEPRIAGGITAAAAAGGALVPPVMGAGAYMMLELVEPQVTFLQIATAALLPAVLYYFSIYMIVHYYSRRIGAQNVQKSAEDQVRSLWQFEAIVFVGALVALVGLLLMNFSPFRAVTGSLVLILLLGTMRKRLKLATAPRIFAITSFFVVILIHQFSPQILKLLPDSILPYIQWAIAYVAKSWLDLNTGDLSILRIFESLLDSSIFGMLGMIIFGTINRDWRPTIINALTKSAKNGVSLVAASACVGIIIGIVQQTGIAADFSAAIRDQVESNLLMALVGIMACSIVLGMGVPSVVCYLLMATLMGSLLSELGIIPLAAHLFIFYFGMMSMVTPPVALAAYASASIAGSRIMPTALAAFRFSLVGFTLPFMFVYRPELLLMSDKPEVTVKLMRPKEVKVGEPAPINGKLVWYGEPRTFSKIEIATAQGDSAATTLRTNDFGTFRSEVDSGDWIITTYDRERIPLNPATISELTLTADQRIETGDDIVLFTGEGTVVSPSDLEEDDSGTTFYLTQDGEPLHLGSLTFDPSQTNEEPTGSGAAIDDNRLQFTDQRLSMLSVALAMLAALVGIVALAAGIAGYMSSDLRTWVRVLMLFAAALLLSPDLEIGGTQIGAFTNIVGGALFAVLVVINRLKTNAESPAATP
;
A
#
# COMPACT_ATOMS: atom_id res chain seq x y z
N MET A 1 -10.77 -5.22 43.50
CA MET A 1 -9.38 -5.76 43.46
C MET A 1 -9.04 -6.33 42.07
N PHE A 2 -9.83 -7.27 41.53
CA PHE A 2 -9.62 -7.88 40.21
C PHE A 2 -9.43 -6.88 39.05
N GLU A 3 -10.29 -5.86 38.91
CA GLU A 3 -10.14 -4.86 37.83
C GLU A 3 -8.86 -4.05 37.93
N ARG A 4 -8.38 -3.80 39.15
CA ARG A 4 -7.11 -3.11 39.38
C ARG A 4 -5.95 -3.98 38.91
N ILE A 5 -5.98 -5.28 39.22
CA ILE A 5 -4.97 -6.25 38.77
C ILE A 5 -5.01 -6.37 37.25
N ARG A 6 -6.19 -6.56 36.66
CA ARG A 6 -6.39 -6.61 35.20
C ARG A 6 -5.82 -5.39 34.50
N ASN A 7 -6.14 -4.20 34.98
CA ASN A 7 -5.64 -2.96 34.37
C ASN A 7 -4.11 -2.86 34.47
N VAL A 8 -3.51 -3.32 35.57
CA VAL A 8 -2.05 -3.39 35.72
C VAL A 8 -1.45 -4.40 34.74
N VAL A 9 -2.02 -5.60 34.63
CA VAL A 9 -1.55 -6.64 33.69
C VAL A 9 -1.66 -6.17 32.25
N VAL A 10 -2.80 -5.59 31.84
CA VAL A 10 -2.99 -5.02 30.49
C VAL A 10 -1.98 -3.89 30.22
N THR A 11 -1.68 -3.07 31.22
CA THR A 11 -0.68 -2.02 31.11
C THR A 11 0.72 -2.59 30.91
N LEU A 12 1.10 -3.60 31.71
CA LEU A 12 2.41 -4.26 31.60
C LEU A 12 2.58 -4.96 30.26
N LEU A 13 1.58 -5.74 29.82
CA LEU A 13 1.59 -6.41 28.52
C LEU A 13 1.60 -5.40 27.37
N GLY A 14 0.85 -4.30 27.47
CA GLY A 14 0.83 -3.25 26.45
C GLY A 14 2.17 -2.53 26.31
N VAL A 15 2.84 -2.26 27.43
CA VAL A 15 4.22 -1.73 27.44
C VAL A 15 5.18 -2.75 26.84
N ALA A 16 5.08 -4.03 27.22
CA ALA A 16 5.90 -5.10 26.67
C ALA A 16 5.71 -5.25 25.14
N LEU A 17 4.48 -5.22 24.65
CA LEU A 17 4.17 -5.26 23.21
C LEU A 17 4.83 -4.10 22.46
N CYS A 18 4.70 -2.87 22.96
CA CYS A 18 5.32 -1.71 22.33
C CYS A 18 6.85 -1.78 22.33
N LEU A 19 7.47 -2.11 23.46
CA LEU A 19 8.92 -2.23 23.56
C LEU A 19 9.46 -3.37 22.70
N PHE A 20 8.79 -4.53 22.73
CA PHE A 20 9.14 -5.67 21.89
C PHE A 20 9.13 -5.29 20.40
N THR A 21 8.04 -4.68 19.91
CA THR A 21 7.97 -4.26 18.50
C THR A 21 9.03 -3.21 18.13
N LEU A 22 9.31 -2.23 19.01
CA LEU A 22 10.33 -1.22 18.73
C LEU A 22 11.73 -1.81 18.69
N VAL A 23 12.04 -2.80 19.54
CA VAL A 23 13.35 -3.46 19.54
C VAL A 23 13.46 -4.38 18.33
N GLU A 24 12.55 -5.34 18.20
CA GLU A 24 12.66 -6.44 17.24
C GLU A 24 12.56 -5.97 15.77
N VAL A 25 11.81 -4.89 15.48
CA VAL A 25 11.74 -4.34 14.11
C VAL A 25 13.03 -3.61 13.70
N ASN A 26 13.72 -2.96 14.64
CA ASN A 26 15.00 -2.29 14.33
C ASN A 26 16.19 -3.23 14.45
N PHE A 27 16.08 -4.23 15.34
CA PHE A 27 17.12 -5.17 15.72
C PHE A 27 16.53 -6.60 15.75
N PRO A 28 16.25 -7.20 14.58
CA PRO A 28 15.63 -8.52 14.51
C PRO A 28 16.59 -9.58 15.10
N GLN A 29 16.14 -10.27 16.15
CA GLN A 29 16.91 -11.32 16.83
C GLN A 29 16.26 -12.68 16.67
N LEU A 30 14.93 -12.71 16.67
CA LEU A 30 14.14 -13.93 16.58
C LEU A 30 13.98 -14.32 15.12
N GLN A 31 13.69 -15.60 14.87
CA GLN A 31 13.20 -15.99 13.56
C GLN A 31 11.89 -15.26 13.26
N GLN A 32 11.62 -14.95 11.99
CA GLN A 32 10.44 -14.19 11.58
C GLN A 32 9.15 -14.79 12.14
N GLN A 33 8.98 -16.11 12.08
CA GLN A 33 7.80 -16.78 12.61
C GLN A 33 7.65 -16.60 14.12
N SER A 34 8.73 -16.73 14.89
CA SER A 34 8.72 -16.55 16.35
C SER A 34 8.47 -15.10 16.76
N ALA A 35 9.05 -14.12 16.03
CA ALA A 35 8.79 -12.71 16.25
C ALA A 35 7.29 -12.39 16.12
N LEU A 36 6.67 -12.93 15.05
CA LEU A 36 5.24 -12.80 14.82
C LEU A 36 4.41 -13.57 15.85
N ALA A 37 4.87 -14.74 16.31
CA ALA A 37 4.21 -15.49 17.38
C ALA A 37 4.20 -14.70 18.70
N VAL A 38 5.31 -14.06 19.09
CA VAL A 38 5.35 -13.20 20.28
C VAL A 38 4.43 -11.99 20.13
N PHE A 39 4.45 -11.34 18.96
CA PHE A 39 3.61 -10.19 18.67
C PHE A 39 2.11 -10.51 18.76
N VAL A 40 1.68 -11.58 18.08
CA VAL A 40 0.29 -12.06 18.10
C VAL A 40 -0.10 -12.55 19.48
N MET A 41 0.77 -13.27 20.19
CA MET A 41 0.54 -13.73 21.56
C MET A 41 0.21 -12.55 22.50
N LEU A 42 1.08 -11.53 22.53
CA LEU A 42 0.88 -10.35 23.37
C LEU A 42 -0.39 -9.59 22.96
N GLY A 43 -0.61 -9.39 21.65
CA GLY A 43 -1.78 -8.71 21.11
C GLY A 43 -3.10 -9.39 21.47
N MET A 44 -3.21 -10.70 21.20
CA MET A 44 -4.41 -11.49 21.50
C MET A 44 -4.67 -11.61 23.01
N THR A 45 -3.62 -11.78 23.82
CA THR A 45 -3.74 -11.82 25.29
C THR A 45 -4.32 -10.51 25.83
N ILE A 46 -3.82 -9.36 25.37
CA ILE A 46 -4.38 -8.06 25.74
C ILE A 46 -5.82 -7.94 25.26
N CYS A 47 -6.12 -8.43 24.06
CA CYS A 47 -7.45 -8.37 23.48
C CYS A 47 -8.48 -9.13 24.33
N PHE A 48 -8.18 -10.36 24.77
CA PHE A 48 -9.06 -11.12 25.68
C PHE A 48 -9.26 -10.43 27.03
N LEU A 49 -8.25 -9.74 27.56
CA LEU A 49 -8.35 -9.02 28.82
C LEU A 49 -9.09 -7.67 28.70
N VAL A 50 -9.12 -7.06 27.52
CA VAL A 50 -9.76 -5.75 27.26
C VAL A 50 -11.20 -5.90 26.78
N PHE A 51 -11.50 -6.88 25.92
CA PHE A 51 -12.81 -7.07 25.32
C PHE A 51 -13.55 -8.25 25.97
N PRO A 52 -14.57 -7.99 26.82
CA PRO A 52 -15.31 -9.06 27.50
C PRO A 52 -16.19 -9.85 26.52
N VAL A 53 -16.51 -11.11 26.88
CA VAL A 53 -17.36 -12.02 26.06
C VAL A 53 -18.65 -11.38 25.57
N HIS A 54 -19.32 -10.60 26.43
CA HIS A 54 -20.57 -9.90 26.11
C HIS A 54 -20.75 -8.65 26.99
N LYS A 55 -21.03 -7.50 26.36
CA LYS A 55 -21.17 -6.18 27.05
C LYS A 55 -22.21 -6.18 28.19
N ARG A 56 -23.26 -6.99 28.07
CA ARG A 56 -24.35 -7.08 29.07
C ARG A 56 -23.95 -7.79 30.39
N PHE A 57 -22.91 -8.61 30.37
CA PHE A 57 -22.48 -9.42 31.52
C PHE A 57 -21.06 -9.08 31.97
N GLU A 58 -20.60 -7.86 31.68
CA GLU A 58 -19.24 -7.40 31.98
C GLU A 58 -18.86 -7.59 33.45
N ASN A 59 -19.82 -7.62 34.38
CA ASN A 59 -19.57 -7.75 35.82
C ASN A 59 -19.64 -9.18 36.39
N ASN A 60 -19.90 -10.20 35.56
CA ASN A 60 -20.02 -11.58 36.03
C ASN A 60 -18.63 -12.24 36.21
N VAL A 61 -18.36 -12.80 37.39
CA VAL A 61 -17.05 -13.37 37.76
C VAL A 61 -16.71 -14.61 36.91
N ALA A 62 -17.69 -15.45 36.59
CA ALA A 62 -17.47 -16.66 35.80
C ALA A 62 -17.04 -16.35 34.35
N LEU A 63 -17.67 -15.36 33.72
CA LEU A 63 -17.31 -14.92 32.36
C LEU A 63 -15.94 -14.23 32.33
N ARG A 64 -15.55 -13.53 33.40
CA ARG A 64 -14.20 -12.98 33.52
C ARG A 64 -13.13 -14.06 33.72
N ALA A 65 -13.46 -15.17 34.39
CA ALA A 65 -12.55 -16.32 34.50
C ALA A 65 -12.30 -16.97 33.13
N THR A 66 -13.33 -17.02 32.26
CA THR A 66 -13.15 -17.51 30.89
C THR A 66 -12.23 -16.62 30.06
N ASP A 67 -12.25 -15.30 30.27
CA ASP A 67 -11.35 -14.37 29.57
C ASP A 67 -9.87 -14.63 29.94
N VAL A 68 -9.60 -14.89 31.21
CA VAL A 68 -8.26 -15.24 31.69
C VAL A 68 -7.82 -16.61 31.18
N LEU A 69 -8.73 -17.59 31.13
CA LEU A 69 -8.43 -18.92 30.60
C LEU A 69 -8.07 -18.86 29.11
N LEU A 70 -8.81 -18.12 28.31
CA LEU A 70 -8.53 -17.93 26.88
C LEU A 70 -7.22 -17.17 26.64
N ALA A 71 -6.93 -16.19 27.49
CA ALA A 71 -5.64 -15.49 27.49
C ALA A 71 -4.48 -16.46 27.80
N LEU A 72 -4.61 -17.32 28.80
CA LEU A 72 -3.61 -18.35 29.11
C LEU A 72 -3.46 -19.38 27.98
N ALA A 73 -4.57 -19.83 27.39
CA ALA A 73 -4.55 -20.74 26.25
C ALA A 73 -3.81 -20.13 25.04
N THR A 74 -3.96 -18.82 24.82
CA THR A 74 -3.22 -18.08 23.78
C THR A 74 -1.72 -18.10 24.03
N VAL A 75 -1.30 -17.86 25.28
CA VAL A 75 0.12 -17.92 25.68
C VAL A 75 0.68 -19.32 25.47
N VAL A 76 -0.08 -20.36 25.79
CA VAL A 76 0.34 -21.75 25.56
C VAL A 76 0.46 -22.05 24.07
N CYS A 77 -0.53 -21.71 23.25
CA CYS A 77 -0.53 -22.04 21.81
C CYS A 77 0.55 -21.28 21.05
N CYS A 78 0.74 -19.97 21.30
CA CYS A 78 1.80 -19.20 20.65
C CYS A 78 3.17 -19.53 21.23
N GLY A 79 3.25 -19.77 22.55
CA GLY A 79 4.46 -20.21 23.22
C GLY A 79 4.99 -21.53 22.65
N PHE A 80 4.09 -22.45 22.31
CA PHE A 80 4.44 -23.67 21.60
C PHE A 80 5.14 -23.43 20.26
N VAL A 81 4.59 -22.52 19.44
CA VAL A 81 5.17 -22.16 18.14
C VAL A 81 6.57 -21.57 18.33
N ILE A 82 6.78 -20.72 19.33
CA ILE A 82 8.10 -20.14 19.64
C ILE A 82 9.09 -21.25 20.04
N VAL A 83 8.70 -22.15 20.95
CA VAL A 83 9.56 -23.25 21.40
C VAL A 83 9.96 -24.17 20.26
N GLN A 84 9.03 -24.45 19.34
CA GLN A 84 9.24 -25.38 18.23
C GLN A 84 9.92 -24.77 17.00
N SER A 85 10.08 -23.45 16.96
CA SER A 85 10.73 -22.74 15.86
C SER A 85 12.15 -22.31 16.21
N GLU A 86 12.41 -21.90 17.46
CA GLU A 86 13.70 -21.29 17.81
C GLU A 86 14.86 -22.28 17.96
N PRO A 87 16.03 -22.01 17.33
CA PRO A 87 17.18 -22.91 17.39
C PRO A 87 17.73 -23.15 18.80
N TRP A 88 17.74 -22.14 19.69
CA TRP A 88 18.23 -22.34 21.06
C TRP A 88 17.28 -23.16 21.93
N LEU A 89 16.05 -23.44 21.46
CA LEU A 89 15.08 -24.31 22.11
C LEU A 89 14.98 -25.69 21.45
N GLN A 90 15.92 -26.03 20.57
CA GLN A 90 16.00 -27.33 19.87
C GLN A 90 15.88 -28.55 20.79
N GLN A 91 16.38 -28.46 22.03
CA GLN A 91 16.26 -29.54 23.02
C GLN A 91 14.79 -29.89 23.38
N PHE A 92 13.87 -28.96 23.18
CA PHE A 92 12.44 -29.13 23.44
C PHE A 92 11.64 -29.43 22.17
N TRP A 93 12.31 -29.62 21.03
CA TRP A 93 11.63 -29.92 19.77
C TRP A 93 11.06 -31.33 19.79
N MET A 94 9.85 -31.47 19.26
CA MET A 94 9.21 -32.77 19.12
C MET A 94 9.60 -33.46 17.82
N ALA A 95 9.63 -34.80 17.85
CA ALA A 95 9.79 -35.59 16.65
C ALA A 95 8.52 -35.57 15.81
N GLY A 96 8.63 -35.59 14.47
CA GLY A 96 7.47 -35.72 13.57
C GLY A 96 6.83 -37.12 13.59
N GLU A 97 5.70 -37.27 12.90
CA GLU A 97 4.93 -38.52 12.83
C GLU A 97 5.73 -39.64 12.13
N LYS A 98 6.59 -39.29 11.17
CA LYS A 98 7.53 -40.20 10.49
C LYS A 98 8.87 -40.37 11.22
N GLY A 99 9.04 -39.73 12.38
CA GLY A 99 10.23 -39.83 13.23
C GLY A 99 11.33 -38.80 12.89
N GLY A 100 12.10 -38.40 13.92
CA GLY A 100 13.20 -37.42 13.84
C GLY A 100 12.84 -36.04 14.40
N ILE A 101 13.75 -35.46 15.19
CA ILE A 101 13.58 -34.13 15.80
C ILE A 101 13.81 -33.06 14.73
N GLN A 102 12.76 -32.31 14.40
CA GLN A 102 12.76 -31.30 13.35
C GLN A 102 12.02 -30.04 13.82
N SER A 103 12.37 -28.89 13.24
CA SER A 103 11.68 -27.62 13.50
C SER A 103 10.23 -27.69 13.00
N LEU A 104 9.36 -26.84 13.55
CA LEU A 104 7.96 -26.78 13.14
C LEU A 104 7.78 -26.59 11.62
N THR A 105 8.63 -25.77 10.99
CA THR A 105 8.61 -25.54 9.54
C THR A 105 9.02 -26.79 8.75
N ALA A 106 9.99 -27.56 9.25
CA ALA A 106 10.44 -28.78 8.59
C ALA A 106 9.45 -29.94 8.74
N ARG A 107 8.58 -29.92 9.76
CA ARG A 107 7.50 -30.90 9.96
C ARG A 107 6.23 -30.59 9.16
N ALA A 108 6.26 -29.65 8.21
CA ALA A 108 5.10 -29.35 7.38
C ALA A 108 4.66 -30.61 6.61
N SER A 109 3.42 -31.07 6.80
CA SER A 109 2.87 -32.34 6.28
C SER A 109 3.30 -33.63 7.02
N ASP A 110 3.96 -33.51 8.18
CA ASP A 110 4.29 -34.60 9.11
C ASP A 110 3.88 -34.26 10.55
N GLU A 111 2.73 -33.58 10.71
CA GLU A 111 2.32 -33.02 11.99
C GLU A 111 1.83 -34.07 12.99
N ASN A 112 2.21 -33.93 14.26
CA ASN A 112 1.75 -34.83 15.31
C ASN A 112 0.33 -34.54 15.79
N SER A 113 -0.25 -35.45 16.60
CA SER A 113 -1.53 -35.22 17.27
C SER A 113 -1.52 -33.99 18.20
N THR A 114 -0.36 -33.66 18.80
CA THR A 114 -0.17 -32.46 19.62
C THR A 114 -0.18 -31.19 18.79
N ASP A 115 0.50 -31.20 17.64
CA ASP A 115 0.49 -30.12 16.67
C ASP A 115 -0.94 -29.86 16.19
N PHE A 116 -1.69 -30.91 15.83
CA PHE A 116 -3.10 -30.80 15.45
C PHE A 116 -3.97 -30.17 16.56
N ALA A 117 -3.83 -30.63 17.81
CA ALA A 117 -4.60 -30.10 18.93
C ALA A 117 -4.31 -28.60 19.16
N ILE A 118 -3.04 -28.20 19.11
CA ILE A 118 -2.64 -26.80 19.31
C ILE A 118 -3.09 -25.93 18.13
N GLY A 119 -2.96 -26.42 16.89
CA GLY A 119 -3.45 -25.72 15.70
C GLY A 119 -4.97 -25.49 15.76
N LEU A 120 -5.73 -26.52 16.16
CA LEU A 120 -7.19 -26.41 16.28
C LEU A 120 -7.61 -25.44 17.40
N ILE A 121 -6.98 -25.51 18.58
CA ILE A 121 -7.25 -24.57 19.68
C ILE A 121 -6.87 -23.14 19.25
N GLY A 122 -5.71 -22.98 18.60
CA GLY A 122 -5.23 -21.71 18.06
C GLY A 122 -6.22 -21.09 17.06
N LEU A 123 -6.74 -21.89 16.13
CA LEU A 123 -7.77 -21.47 15.17
C LEU A 123 -9.01 -20.92 15.89
N PHE A 124 -9.55 -21.64 16.88
CA PHE A 124 -10.70 -21.16 17.66
C PHE A 124 -10.39 -19.90 18.47
N LEU A 125 -9.19 -19.78 19.05
CA LEU A 125 -8.77 -18.59 19.78
C LEU A 125 -8.72 -17.35 18.87
N VAL A 126 -8.20 -17.49 17.64
CA VAL A 126 -8.13 -16.40 16.66
C VAL A 126 -9.53 -15.98 16.21
N LEU A 127 -10.43 -16.93 15.95
CA LEU A 127 -11.82 -16.61 15.59
C LEU A 127 -12.56 -15.89 16.73
N GLU A 128 -12.42 -16.37 17.96
CA GLU A 128 -13.09 -15.81 19.13
C GLU A 128 -12.55 -14.42 19.51
N VAL A 129 -11.23 -14.21 19.47
CA VAL A 129 -10.64 -12.89 19.77
C VAL A 129 -11.05 -11.85 18.72
N THR A 130 -11.16 -12.26 17.46
CA THR A 130 -11.57 -11.39 16.36
C THR A 130 -13.06 -11.05 16.46
N ARG A 131 -13.89 -12.03 16.82
CA ARG A 131 -15.31 -11.82 17.13
C ARG A 131 -15.51 -10.77 18.23
N ARG A 132 -14.70 -10.80 19.28
CA ARG A 132 -14.79 -9.88 20.42
C ARG A 132 -14.33 -8.46 20.09
N SER A 133 -13.29 -8.33 19.28
CA SER A 133 -12.66 -7.03 18.98
C SER A 133 -13.32 -6.27 17.84
N ILE A 134 -13.70 -6.96 16.76
CA ILE A 134 -14.16 -6.34 15.51
C ILE A 134 -15.63 -6.70 15.23
N GLY A 135 -16.04 -7.91 15.61
CA GLY A 135 -17.40 -8.42 15.41
C GLY A 135 -17.43 -9.67 14.55
N TRP A 136 -18.62 -10.07 14.10
CA TRP A 136 -18.85 -11.37 13.46
C TRP A 136 -18.41 -11.46 12.00
N ILE A 137 -18.20 -10.34 11.31
CA ILE A 137 -18.02 -10.35 9.85
C ILE A 137 -16.73 -11.08 9.43
N VAL A 138 -15.57 -10.68 9.97
CA VAL A 138 -14.28 -11.31 9.63
C VAL A 138 -14.23 -12.79 10.06
N PRO A 139 -14.63 -13.17 11.30
CA PRO A 139 -14.67 -14.58 11.70
C PRO A 139 -15.64 -15.41 10.88
N ALA A 140 -16.82 -14.86 10.51
CA ALA A 140 -17.77 -15.58 9.66
C ALA A 140 -17.21 -15.81 8.25
N LEU A 141 -16.49 -14.82 7.70
CA LEU A 141 -15.80 -14.98 6.42
C LEU A 141 -14.68 -16.04 6.52
N ALA A 142 -13.86 -16.02 7.57
CA ALA A 142 -12.85 -17.04 7.80
C ALA A 142 -13.46 -18.45 7.95
N LEU A 143 -14.56 -18.57 8.72
CA LEU A 143 -15.31 -19.82 8.84
C LEU A 143 -15.92 -20.28 7.52
N LEU A 144 -16.34 -19.35 6.66
CA LEU A 144 -16.83 -19.65 5.32
C LEU A 144 -15.71 -20.27 4.47
N PHE A 145 -14.51 -19.69 4.43
CA PHE A 145 -13.38 -20.27 3.70
C PHE A 145 -12.91 -21.61 4.29
N VAL A 146 -12.86 -21.74 5.63
CA VAL A 146 -12.57 -23.00 6.31
C VAL A 146 -13.59 -24.07 5.96
N GLY A 147 -14.88 -23.74 6.06
CA GLY A 147 -15.98 -24.63 5.76
C GLY A 147 -16.06 -25.01 4.28
N HIS A 148 -15.79 -24.05 3.39
CA HIS A 148 -15.70 -24.27 1.95
C HIS A 148 -14.59 -25.26 1.60
N SER A 149 -13.39 -25.03 2.14
CA SER A 149 -12.24 -25.92 1.91
C SER A 149 -12.46 -27.33 2.47
N PHE A 150 -13.06 -27.43 3.65
CA PHE A 150 -13.39 -28.72 4.24
C PHE A 150 -14.52 -29.45 3.50
N TYR A 151 -15.54 -28.72 3.02
CA TYR A 151 -16.61 -29.30 2.22
C TYR A 151 -16.07 -29.88 0.90
N CYS A 152 -15.23 -29.12 0.19
CA CYS A 152 -14.61 -29.58 -1.05
C CYS A 152 -13.79 -30.87 -0.84
N TYR A 153 -13.10 -30.98 0.30
CA TYR A 153 -12.39 -32.20 0.69
C TYR A 153 -13.33 -33.38 0.94
N LEU A 154 -14.44 -33.14 1.63
CA LEU A 154 -15.44 -34.21 1.83
C LEU A 154 -16.10 -34.63 0.52
N ALA A 155 -16.37 -33.68 -0.37
CA ALA A 155 -16.95 -33.95 -1.67
C ALA A 155 -16.01 -34.79 -2.56
N SER A 156 -14.71 -34.47 -2.57
CA SER A 156 -13.73 -35.27 -3.32
C SER A 156 -13.54 -36.68 -2.73
N GLN A 157 -13.61 -36.83 -1.40
CA GLN A 157 -13.46 -38.12 -0.72
C GLN A 157 -14.71 -39.01 -0.80
N HIS A 158 -15.91 -38.44 -0.66
CA HIS A 158 -17.17 -39.17 -0.55
C HIS A 158 -18.01 -39.14 -1.84
N GLY A 159 -17.48 -38.54 -2.92
CA GLY A 159 -18.16 -38.41 -4.21
C GLY A 159 -19.46 -37.60 -4.13
N TRP A 160 -19.54 -36.63 -3.22
CA TRP A 160 -20.72 -35.75 -3.15
C TRP A 160 -20.79 -34.83 -4.37
N ALA A 161 -21.98 -34.29 -4.64
CA ALA A 161 -22.16 -33.34 -5.74
C ALA A 161 -21.15 -32.19 -5.62
N ALA A 162 -20.40 -31.95 -6.70
CA ALA A 162 -19.49 -30.82 -6.79
C ALA A 162 -20.28 -29.52 -6.61
N MET A 163 -19.67 -28.53 -5.94
CA MET A 163 -20.29 -27.21 -5.84
C MET A 163 -20.46 -26.62 -7.26
N PRO A 164 -21.50 -25.78 -7.48
CA PRO A 164 -21.64 -25.03 -8.72
C PRO A 164 -20.36 -24.24 -9.02
N ASP A 165 -20.03 -24.08 -10.31
CA ASP A 165 -18.81 -23.40 -10.77
C ASP A 165 -18.65 -21.97 -10.21
N MET A 166 -19.78 -21.29 -9.94
CA MET A 166 -19.80 -19.95 -9.32
C MET A 166 -19.18 -19.91 -7.92
N LEU A 167 -19.04 -21.04 -7.23
CA LEU A 167 -18.44 -21.14 -5.90
C LEU A 167 -16.98 -21.64 -5.92
N PHE A 168 -16.35 -21.74 -7.10
CA PHE A 168 -14.93 -22.10 -7.26
C PHE A 168 -14.57 -23.46 -6.62
N PRO A 169 -15.10 -24.59 -7.15
CA PRO A 169 -14.79 -25.91 -6.61
C PRO A 169 -13.30 -26.24 -6.74
N HIS A 170 -12.69 -26.72 -5.65
CA HIS A 170 -11.27 -27.10 -5.60
C HIS A 170 -11.08 -28.44 -4.86
N GLN A 171 -9.86 -28.98 -4.75
CA GLN A 171 -9.63 -30.30 -4.12
C GLN A 171 -9.95 -30.35 -2.61
N GLY A 172 -10.03 -29.18 -1.96
CA GLY A 172 -10.24 -29.03 -0.53
C GLY A 172 -9.06 -29.49 0.35
N GLN A 173 -9.21 -29.33 1.67
CA GLN A 173 -8.20 -29.74 2.64
C GLN A 173 -8.81 -30.50 3.83
N SER A 174 -8.04 -31.46 4.37
CA SER A 174 -8.42 -32.15 5.60
C SER A 174 -8.38 -31.21 6.81
N LEU A 175 -9.16 -31.50 7.85
CA LEU A 175 -9.17 -30.65 9.06
C LEU A 175 -7.78 -30.52 9.72
N LYS A 176 -6.95 -31.58 9.63
CA LYS A 176 -5.57 -31.59 10.14
C LYS A 176 -4.70 -30.61 9.36
N SER A 177 -4.78 -30.63 8.03
CA SER A 177 -4.07 -29.70 7.15
C SER A 177 -4.55 -28.26 7.37
N ILE A 178 -5.86 -28.01 7.44
CA ILE A 178 -6.41 -26.67 7.70
C ILE A 178 -5.87 -26.12 9.03
N ALA A 179 -5.93 -26.90 10.11
CA ALA A 179 -5.44 -26.45 11.42
C ALA A 179 -3.93 -26.16 11.42
N SER A 180 -3.13 -26.98 10.72
CA SER A 180 -1.69 -26.78 10.56
C SER A 180 -1.38 -25.53 9.73
N THR A 181 -1.94 -25.43 8.53
CA THR A 181 -1.75 -24.29 7.61
C THR A 181 -2.15 -22.96 8.23
N THR A 182 -3.31 -22.93 8.89
CA THR A 182 -3.88 -21.66 9.36
C THR A 182 -3.22 -21.15 10.62
N PHE A 183 -2.73 -22.01 11.54
CA PHE A 183 -2.14 -21.56 12.79
C PHE A 183 -0.64 -21.89 12.94
N LEU A 184 -0.17 -23.04 12.48
CA LEU A 184 1.22 -23.47 12.70
C LEU A 184 2.19 -23.05 11.60
N GLN A 185 1.71 -22.84 10.37
CA GLN A 185 2.56 -22.50 9.23
C GLN A 185 2.72 -20.98 9.03
N THR A 186 3.72 -20.60 8.24
CA THR A 186 4.06 -19.21 7.91
C THR A 186 3.13 -18.58 6.86
N LEU A 187 2.18 -19.31 6.29
CA LEU A 187 1.17 -18.76 5.38
C LEU A 187 -0.09 -18.30 6.12
N GLY A 188 -0.31 -18.82 7.34
CA GLY A 188 -1.50 -18.58 8.16
C GLY A 188 -1.41 -17.34 9.04
N VAL A 189 -1.81 -17.50 10.31
CA VAL A 189 -1.84 -16.46 11.35
C VAL A 189 -0.50 -15.73 11.52
N PHE A 190 0.62 -16.45 11.39
CA PHE A 190 1.98 -15.89 11.49
C PHE A 190 2.59 -15.54 10.14
N GLY A 191 1.76 -15.30 9.13
CA GLY A 191 2.20 -15.01 7.76
C GLY A 191 2.29 -13.54 7.39
N PRO A 192 2.20 -13.21 6.08
CA PRO A 192 2.38 -11.85 5.57
C PRO A 192 1.50 -10.81 6.28
N ALA A 193 0.29 -11.21 6.71
CA ALA A 193 -0.62 -10.35 7.44
C ALA A 193 -0.11 -9.87 8.79
N ALA A 194 0.33 -10.80 9.63
CA ALA A 194 0.97 -10.44 10.89
C ALA A 194 2.32 -9.75 10.62
N GLY A 195 3.04 -10.17 9.58
CA GLY A 195 4.29 -9.58 9.10
C GLY A 195 4.21 -8.07 8.90
N VAL A 196 3.28 -7.63 8.06
CA VAL A 196 3.10 -6.20 7.77
C VAL A 196 2.57 -5.44 8.99
N MET A 197 1.66 -6.05 9.78
CA MET A 197 1.22 -5.45 11.05
C MET A 197 2.38 -5.14 11.98
N PHE A 198 3.29 -6.12 12.13
CA PHE A 198 4.41 -6.06 13.03
C PHE A 198 5.49 -5.08 12.57
N LYS A 199 5.95 -5.20 11.31
CA LYS A 199 7.06 -4.39 10.77
C LYS A 199 6.68 -2.93 10.53
N TYR A 200 5.42 -2.65 10.19
CA TYR A 200 5.04 -1.31 9.73
C TYR A 200 3.87 -0.73 10.54
N VAL A 201 2.70 -1.35 10.51
CA VAL A 201 1.45 -0.74 10.99
C VAL A 201 1.49 -0.38 12.47
N PHE A 202 1.94 -1.32 13.28
CA PHE A 202 1.92 -1.16 14.72
C PHE A 202 2.88 -0.04 15.18
N LEU A 203 4.03 0.12 14.51
CA LEU A 203 4.95 1.22 14.77
C LEU A 203 4.30 2.59 14.50
N PHE A 204 3.48 2.70 13.46
CA PHE A 204 2.72 3.93 13.20
C PHE A 204 1.62 4.18 14.22
N VAL A 205 0.98 3.13 14.76
CA VAL A 205 0.04 3.28 15.88
C VAL A 205 0.75 3.82 17.13
N VAL A 206 1.97 3.34 17.39
CA VAL A 206 2.82 3.87 18.47
C VAL A 206 3.18 5.33 18.20
N PHE A 207 3.73 5.64 17.03
CA PHE A 207 4.05 7.01 16.61
C PHE A 207 2.86 7.97 16.73
N GLY A 208 1.70 7.60 16.17
CA GLY A 208 0.48 8.40 16.21
C GLY A 208 0.01 8.65 17.64
N SER A 209 0.11 7.66 18.53
CA SER A 209 -0.28 7.82 19.95
C SER A 209 0.67 8.76 20.70
N PHE A 210 1.98 8.68 20.46
CA PHE A 210 2.95 9.62 21.03
C PHE A 210 2.78 11.03 20.47
N LEU A 211 2.50 11.16 19.17
CA LEU A 211 2.23 12.43 18.52
C LEU A 211 0.94 13.07 19.03
N GLU A 212 -0.13 12.30 19.22
CA GLU A 212 -1.38 12.79 19.83
C GLU A 212 -1.14 13.35 21.24
N MET A 213 -0.34 12.63 22.05
CA MET A 213 0.01 13.04 23.41
C MET A 213 0.93 14.27 23.47
N SER A 214 1.67 14.55 22.39
CA SER A 214 2.41 15.80 22.25
C SER A 214 1.50 17.04 22.14
N GLY A 215 0.19 16.85 21.90
CA GLY A 215 -0.79 17.93 21.74
C GLY A 215 -1.09 18.28 20.28
N ALA A 216 -0.58 17.49 19.32
CA ALA A 216 -0.74 17.72 17.88
C ALA A 216 -2.22 17.85 17.45
N THR A 217 -3.13 17.09 18.06
CA THR A 217 -4.57 17.15 17.75
C THR A 217 -5.16 18.54 17.95
N GLN A 218 -4.86 19.19 19.08
CA GLN A 218 -5.38 20.52 19.36
C GLN A 218 -4.78 21.55 18.40
N PHE A 219 -3.49 21.40 18.07
CA PHE A 219 -2.87 22.22 17.04
C PHE A 219 -3.55 22.09 15.67
N ILE A 220 -3.90 20.87 15.24
CA ILE A 220 -4.57 20.63 13.95
C ILE A 220 -5.95 21.31 13.90
N ILE A 221 -6.73 21.19 14.97
CA ILE A 221 -8.05 21.83 15.06
C ILE A 221 -7.93 23.35 15.10
N ASP A 222 -7.03 23.90 15.93
CA ASP A 222 -6.76 25.35 16.01
C ASP A 222 -6.28 25.90 14.66
N PHE A 223 -5.45 25.15 13.93
CA PHE A 223 -5.00 25.49 12.59
C PHE A 223 -6.17 25.52 11.60
N ALA A 224 -6.99 24.47 11.57
CA ALA A 224 -8.14 24.39 10.69
C ALA A 224 -9.17 25.50 10.98
N GLU A 225 -9.39 25.83 12.26
CA GLU A 225 -10.22 26.97 12.69
C GLU A 225 -9.71 28.32 12.19
N ARG A 226 -8.39 28.51 12.12
CA ARG A 226 -7.82 29.75 11.58
C ARG A 226 -7.99 29.86 10.08
N VAL A 227 -7.80 28.75 9.37
CA VAL A 227 -7.95 28.71 7.90
C VAL A 227 -9.42 28.94 7.51
N PHE A 228 -10.37 28.29 8.19
CA PHE A 228 -11.77 28.25 7.75
C PHE A 228 -12.81 28.84 8.70
N GLY A 229 -12.46 29.26 9.91
CA GLY A 229 -13.44 29.68 10.94
C GLY A 229 -14.28 30.89 10.56
N ARG A 230 -13.77 31.79 9.70
CA ARG A 230 -14.52 32.95 9.16
C ARG A 230 -15.28 32.65 7.88
N SER A 231 -15.10 31.46 7.28
CA SER A 231 -15.73 31.12 6.02
C SER A 231 -17.17 30.63 6.23
N PRO A 232 -18.09 30.85 5.27
CA PRO A 232 -19.44 30.29 5.34
C PRO A 232 -19.41 28.78 5.47
N GLY A 233 -20.09 28.24 6.49
CA GLY A 233 -20.00 26.82 6.84
C GLY A 233 -18.68 26.42 7.52
N GLY A 234 -18.01 27.39 8.15
CA GLY A 234 -16.71 27.22 8.81
C GLY A 234 -16.54 25.93 9.62
N PRO A 235 -17.45 25.60 10.57
CA PRO A 235 -17.29 24.40 11.41
C PRO A 235 -17.19 23.10 10.62
N ALA A 236 -17.95 22.98 9.53
CA ALA A 236 -17.94 21.78 8.71
C ALA A 236 -16.67 21.70 7.85
N LYS A 237 -16.17 22.83 7.35
CA LYS A 237 -14.86 22.91 6.65
C LYS A 237 -13.69 22.63 7.59
N ILE A 238 -13.77 23.07 8.85
CA ILE A 238 -12.83 22.73 9.91
C ILE A 238 -12.83 21.22 10.15
N SER A 239 -14.00 20.58 10.18
CA SER A 239 -14.12 19.12 10.27
C SER A 239 -13.43 18.43 9.10
N VAL A 240 -13.66 18.90 7.87
CA VAL A 240 -13.05 18.33 6.65
C VAL A 240 -11.51 18.41 6.69
N LEU A 241 -10.94 19.60 6.88
CA LEU A 241 -9.49 19.78 6.92
C LEU A 241 -8.85 19.10 8.14
N GLY A 242 -9.46 19.26 9.31
CA GLY A 242 -8.98 18.68 10.56
C GLY A 242 -8.97 17.16 10.51
N SER A 243 -10.03 16.54 9.99
CA SER A 243 -10.07 15.08 9.79
C SER A 243 -9.08 14.61 8.72
N GLY A 244 -8.82 15.38 7.66
CA GLY A 244 -7.77 15.03 6.69
C GLY A 244 -6.40 14.95 7.33
N LEU A 245 -6.00 16.03 8.02
CA LEU A 245 -4.72 16.11 8.70
C LEU A 245 -4.59 15.13 9.89
N MET A 246 -5.67 14.87 10.63
CA MET A 246 -5.66 13.92 11.75
C MET A 246 -5.68 12.46 11.27
N GLY A 247 -6.37 12.21 10.16
CA GLY A 247 -6.45 10.90 9.53
C GLY A 247 -5.14 10.48 8.89
N SER A 248 -4.41 11.44 8.29
CA SER A 248 -3.06 11.23 7.76
C SER A 248 -2.03 10.93 8.85
N LEU A 249 -2.40 10.87 10.13
CA LEU A 249 -1.52 10.53 11.26
C LEU A 249 -1.95 9.23 11.92
N SER A 250 -3.25 9.10 12.16
CA SER A 250 -3.81 7.96 12.89
C SER A 250 -4.03 6.74 12.01
N GLY A 251 -4.18 6.92 10.69
CA GLY A 251 -4.45 5.83 9.75
C GLY A 251 -5.77 5.07 9.99
N SER A 252 -6.62 5.56 10.90
CA SER A 252 -7.82 4.90 11.38
C SER A 252 -9.01 5.84 11.28
N ALA A 253 -9.96 5.52 10.39
CA ALA A 253 -11.17 6.30 10.20
C ALA A 253 -12.01 6.38 11.48
N VAL A 254 -12.11 5.29 12.24
CA VAL A 254 -12.88 5.25 13.49
C VAL A 254 -12.21 6.12 14.57
N ALA A 255 -10.88 6.01 14.74
CA ALA A 255 -10.16 6.83 15.71
C ALA A 255 -10.23 8.31 15.35
N ASN A 256 -10.11 8.65 14.07
CA ASN A 256 -10.24 10.00 13.56
C ASN A 256 -11.66 10.57 13.78
N ALA A 257 -12.70 9.77 13.48
CA ALA A 257 -14.08 10.15 13.73
C ALA A 257 -14.37 10.43 15.21
N VAL A 258 -13.75 9.66 16.13
CA VAL A 258 -13.89 9.88 17.58
C VAL A 258 -13.14 11.13 18.04
N THR A 259 -11.89 11.29 17.62
CA THR A 259 -11.01 12.37 18.07
C THR A 259 -11.43 13.72 17.50
N THR A 260 -11.56 13.83 16.18
CA THR A 260 -11.97 15.06 15.50
C THR A 260 -13.46 15.36 15.72
N GLY A 261 -14.30 14.32 15.76
CA GLY A 261 -15.74 14.46 15.95
C GLY A 261 -16.13 15.00 17.33
N ALA A 262 -15.35 14.69 18.38
CA ALA A 262 -15.60 15.21 19.73
C ALA A 262 -15.64 16.74 19.80
N PHE A 263 -14.87 17.42 18.94
CA PHE A 263 -14.84 18.88 18.86
C PHE A 263 -15.74 19.42 17.74
N THR A 264 -15.65 18.83 16.55
CA THR A 264 -16.25 19.41 15.34
C THR A 264 -17.76 19.15 15.21
N ILE A 265 -18.27 18.03 15.73
CA ILE A 265 -19.71 17.72 15.69
C ILE A 265 -20.51 18.72 16.55
N PRO A 266 -20.13 19.01 17.82
CA PRO A 266 -20.79 20.06 18.59
C PRO A 266 -20.77 21.43 17.89
N MET A 267 -19.62 21.83 17.30
CA MET A 267 -19.50 23.10 16.59
C MET A 267 -20.44 23.19 15.37
N MET A 268 -20.54 22.13 14.58
CA MET A 268 -21.47 22.05 13.45
C MET A 268 -22.93 22.14 13.93
N ARG A 269 -23.30 21.42 14.99
CA ARG A 269 -24.65 21.46 15.55
C ARG A 269 -25.03 22.85 16.03
N ASN A 270 -24.13 23.52 16.74
CA ASN A 270 -24.33 24.89 17.22
C ASN A 270 -24.48 25.90 16.07
N SER A 271 -23.97 25.58 14.88
CA SER A 271 -24.05 26.43 13.69
C SER A 271 -25.26 26.11 12.79
N GLY A 272 -26.13 25.18 13.19
CA GLY A 272 -27.39 24.84 12.52
C GLY A 272 -27.40 23.52 11.74
N PHE A 273 -26.35 22.70 11.79
CA PHE A 273 -26.36 21.39 11.11
C PHE A 273 -27.16 20.35 11.91
N GLU A 274 -27.98 19.57 11.21
CA GLU A 274 -28.66 18.43 11.82
C GLU A 274 -27.64 17.41 12.37
N PRO A 275 -27.92 16.74 13.51
CA PRO A 275 -27.01 15.77 14.11
C PRO A 275 -26.54 14.67 13.15
N ARG A 276 -27.46 14.12 12.34
CA ARG A 276 -27.12 13.08 11.35
C ARG A 276 -26.19 13.58 10.23
N ILE A 277 -26.29 14.85 9.86
CA ILE A 277 -25.46 15.46 8.82
C ILE A 277 -24.10 15.82 9.38
N ALA A 278 -24.04 16.42 10.58
CA ALA A 278 -22.79 16.68 11.27
C ALA A 278 -21.98 15.39 11.47
N GLY A 279 -22.64 14.33 11.94
CA GLY A 279 -22.01 13.01 12.05
C GLY A 279 -21.58 12.43 10.69
N GLY A 280 -22.39 12.62 9.64
CA GLY A 280 -22.10 12.14 8.29
C GLY A 280 -20.88 12.82 7.66
N ILE A 281 -20.77 14.15 7.79
CA ILE A 281 -19.63 14.94 7.30
C ILE A 281 -18.34 14.49 7.99
N THR A 282 -18.36 14.38 9.32
CA THR A 282 -17.19 13.90 10.07
C THR A 282 -16.82 12.48 9.68
N ALA A 283 -17.78 11.56 9.51
CA ALA A 283 -17.50 10.19 9.11
C ALA A 283 -16.88 10.11 7.70
N ALA A 284 -17.44 10.86 6.73
CA ALA A 284 -16.92 10.95 5.37
C ALA A 284 -15.49 11.51 5.33
N ALA A 285 -15.25 12.61 6.06
CA ALA A 285 -13.94 13.22 6.16
C ALA A 285 -12.95 12.36 6.95
N ALA A 286 -13.41 11.58 7.93
CA ALA A 286 -12.54 10.70 8.70
C ALA A 286 -12.08 9.48 7.89
N ALA A 287 -12.96 8.93 7.05
CA ALA A 287 -12.67 7.76 6.22
C ALA A 287 -11.58 8.01 5.18
N GLY A 288 -11.62 9.15 4.49
CA GLY A 288 -10.57 9.49 3.51
C GLY A 288 -9.22 9.80 4.14
N GLY A 289 -9.14 9.94 5.46
CA GLY A 289 -7.93 10.36 6.14
C GLY A 289 -6.79 9.36 5.99
N ALA A 290 -7.08 8.07 5.88
CA ALA A 290 -6.06 7.06 5.65
C ALA A 290 -5.55 7.03 4.20
N LEU A 291 -6.18 7.77 3.29
CA LEU A 291 -5.71 7.94 1.90
C LEU A 291 -4.69 9.08 1.77
N VAL A 292 -4.52 9.91 2.81
CA VAL A 292 -3.73 11.15 2.74
C VAL A 292 -2.27 10.89 3.17
N PRO A 293 -1.27 11.29 2.34
CA PRO A 293 0.14 11.38 2.72
C PRO A 293 0.41 12.29 3.93
N PRO A 294 1.48 12.07 4.71
CA PRO A 294 2.61 11.17 4.46
C PRO A 294 2.58 9.85 5.22
N VAL A 295 1.60 9.58 6.09
CA VAL A 295 1.48 8.26 6.73
C VAL A 295 0.65 7.32 5.85
N MET A 296 -0.38 7.82 5.15
CA MET A 296 -1.28 7.01 4.30
C MET A 296 -1.80 5.72 4.95
N GLY A 297 -2.13 5.85 6.24
CA GLY A 297 -2.52 4.72 7.08
C GLY A 297 -1.54 3.57 6.96
N ALA A 298 -2.06 2.34 7.01
CA ALA A 298 -1.23 1.16 6.89
C ALA A 298 -1.41 0.38 5.58
N GLY A 299 -2.30 0.84 4.71
CA GLY A 299 -2.46 0.28 3.36
C GLY A 299 -1.29 0.62 2.44
N ALA A 300 -0.69 1.81 2.56
CA ALA A 300 0.52 2.14 1.79
C ALA A 300 1.69 1.21 2.10
N TYR A 301 1.83 0.72 3.34
CA TYR A 301 2.87 -0.26 3.68
C TYR A 301 2.58 -1.64 3.11
N MET A 302 1.30 -2.01 3.08
CA MET A 302 0.91 -3.26 2.43
C MET A 302 1.19 -3.25 0.93
N MET A 303 1.09 -2.08 0.28
CA MET A 303 1.47 -1.93 -1.13
C MET A 303 2.97 -2.15 -1.35
N LEU A 304 3.84 -1.80 -0.41
CA LEU A 304 5.28 -2.06 -0.53
C LEU A 304 5.59 -3.55 -0.64
N GLU A 305 4.82 -4.38 0.08
CA GLU A 305 5.04 -5.82 0.15
C GLU A 305 4.35 -6.57 -0.99
N LEU A 306 3.25 -6.03 -1.52
CA LEU A 306 2.34 -6.76 -2.42
C LEU A 306 2.31 -6.23 -3.86
N VAL A 307 2.79 -5.01 -4.13
CA VAL A 307 2.83 -4.46 -5.50
C VAL A 307 4.05 -5.02 -6.21
N GLU A 308 3.81 -5.64 -7.37
CA GLU A 308 4.85 -6.11 -8.28
C GLU A 308 4.75 -5.36 -9.61
N PRO A 309 5.85 -4.76 -10.14
CA PRO A 309 7.20 -4.68 -9.56
C PRO A 309 7.25 -3.80 -8.29
N GLN A 310 8.26 -4.04 -7.43
CA GLN A 310 8.39 -3.38 -6.13
C GLN A 310 8.44 -1.86 -6.26
N VAL A 311 7.53 -1.18 -5.56
CA VAL A 311 7.44 0.29 -5.50
C VAL A 311 8.01 0.84 -4.19
N THR A 312 8.51 2.06 -4.23
CA THR A 312 8.97 2.78 -3.04
C THR A 312 7.80 3.46 -2.32
N PHE A 313 7.96 3.71 -1.01
CA PHE A 313 6.93 4.42 -0.24
C PHE A 313 6.69 5.83 -0.78
N LEU A 314 7.76 6.48 -1.25
CA LEU A 314 7.66 7.81 -1.85
C LEU A 314 6.80 7.77 -3.12
N GLN A 315 6.98 6.77 -3.99
CA GLN A 315 6.16 6.62 -5.19
C GLN A 315 4.66 6.45 -4.85
N ILE A 316 4.35 5.63 -3.84
CA ILE A 316 2.96 5.47 -3.35
C ILE A 316 2.43 6.81 -2.81
N ALA A 317 3.23 7.50 -1.99
CA ALA A 317 2.87 8.78 -1.39
C ALA A 317 2.63 9.87 -2.43
N THR A 318 3.48 9.95 -3.46
CA THR A 318 3.32 10.90 -4.55
C THR A 318 2.10 10.57 -5.42
N ALA A 319 1.87 9.28 -5.70
CA ALA A 319 0.75 8.84 -6.52
C ALA A 319 -0.60 9.11 -5.85
N ALA A 320 -0.70 8.98 -4.52
CA ALA A 320 -1.93 9.24 -3.80
C ALA A 320 -2.16 10.71 -3.43
N LEU A 321 -1.15 11.59 -3.57
CA LEU A 321 -1.24 12.98 -3.16
C LEU A 321 -2.37 13.73 -3.89
N LEU A 322 -2.38 13.69 -5.22
CA LEU A 322 -3.40 14.37 -6.02
C LEU A 322 -4.81 13.78 -5.80
N PRO A 323 -5.03 12.45 -5.85
CA PRO A 323 -6.31 11.86 -5.49
C PRO A 323 -6.80 12.25 -4.10
N ALA A 324 -5.92 12.30 -3.10
CA ALA A 324 -6.28 12.70 -1.74
C ALA A 324 -6.73 14.18 -1.69
N VAL A 325 -6.01 15.08 -2.36
CA VAL A 325 -6.40 16.49 -2.46
C VAL A 325 -7.76 16.63 -3.13
N LEU A 326 -8.00 15.92 -4.24
CA LEU A 326 -9.27 15.94 -4.96
C LEU A 326 -10.42 15.39 -4.10
N TYR A 327 -10.19 14.33 -3.32
CA TYR A 327 -11.19 13.78 -2.39
C TYR A 327 -11.60 14.81 -1.34
N TYR A 328 -10.64 15.44 -0.64
CA TYR A 328 -10.96 16.44 0.39
C TYR A 328 -11.53 17.73 -0.20
N PHE A 329 -11.07 18.13 -1.38
CA PHE A 329 -11.66 19.24 -2.12
C PHE A 329 -13.13 18.97 -2.46
N SER A 330 -13.46 17.72 -2.82
CA SER A 330 -14.84 17.34 -3.11
C SER A 330 -15.76 17.46 -1.91
N ILE A 331 -15.36 16.93 -0.75
CA ILE A 331 -16.14 17.04 0.49
C ILE A 331 -16.26 18.51 0.87
N TYR A 332 -15.16 19.27 0.76
CA TYR A 332 -15.16 20.72 1.01
C TYR A 332 -16.22 21.43 0.16
N MET A 333 -16.30 21.14 -1.14
CA MET A 333 -17.29 21.76 -2.04
C MET A 333 -18.73 21.35 -1.69
N ILE A 334 -18.98 20.07 -1.43
CA ILE A 334 -20.32 19.59 -1.05
C ILE A 334 -20.76 20.27 0.26
N VAL A 335 -19.88 20.29 1.25
CA VAL A 335 -20.13 20.94 2.54
C VAL A 335 -20.34 22.44 2.36
N HIS A 336 -19.56 23.10 1.52
CA HIS A 336 -19.70 24.53 1.26
C HIS A 336 -21.08 24.86 0.69
N TYR A 337 -21.52 24.16 -0.35
CA TYR A 337 -22.83 24.36 -0.95
C TYR A 337 -23.98 24.00 0.00
N TYR A 338 -23.85 22.89 0.73
CA TYR A 338 -24.83 22.49 1.73
C TYR A 338 -24.97 23.53 2.85
N SER A 339 -23.85 24.08 3.34
CA SER A 339 -23.84 25.11 4.39
C SER A 339 -24.55 26.39 3.95
N ARG A 340 -24.33 26.82 2.70
CA ARG A 340 -25.01 28.00 2.14
C ARG A 340 -26.50 27.78 1.98
N ARG A 341 -26.90 26.56 1.57
CA ARG A 341 -28.32 26.19 1.42
C ARG A 341 -29.09 26.28 2.74
N ILE A 342 -28.49 25.86 3.86
CA ILE A 342 -29.14 25.91 5.18
C ILE A 342 -28.95 27.26 5.91
N GLY A 343 -28.18 28.20 5.34
CA GLY A 343 -27.86 29.46 6.00
C GLY A 343 -27.06 29.30 7.29
N ALA A 344 -26.11 28.35 7.33
CA ALA A 344 -25.34 28.02 8.53
C ALA A 344 -24.63 29.26 9.10
N GLN A 345 -24.72 29.44 10.42
CA GLN A 345 -24.07 30.56 11.11
C GLN A 345 -22.53 30.36 11.13
N ASN A 346 -21.79 31.47 11.09
CA ASN A 346 -20.33 31.42 11.22
C ASN A 346 -19.94 31.21 12.69
N VAL A 347 -18.76 30.61 12.92
CA VAL A 347 -18.22 30.45 14.28
C VAL A 347 -17.99 31.85 14.87
N GLN A 348 -18.78 32.22 15.87
CA GLN A 348 -18.56 33.42 16.67
C GLN A 348 -17.32 33.17 17.53
N LYS A 349 -16.20 33.82 17.22
CA LYS A 349 -14.99 33.72 18.06
C LYS A 349 -15.25 34.37 19.41
N SER A 350 -15.01 33.63 20.50
CA SER A 350 -14.87 34.26 21.82
C SER A 350 -13.66 35.19 21.81
N ALA A 351 -13.75 36.34 22.47
CA ALA A 351 -12.67 37.34 22.52
C ALA A 351 -11.37 36.77 23.13
N GLU A 352 -11.46 35.73 23.96
CA GLU A 352 -10.30 35.03 24.56
C GLU A 352 -9.51 34.15 23.57
N ASP A 353 -10.13 33.65 22.49
CA ASP A 353 -9.49 32.74 21.53
C ASP A 353 -8.59 33.48 20.51
N GLN A 354 -8.71 34.81 20.40
CA GLN A 354 -7.94 35.62 19.46
C GLN A 354 -6.46 35.78 19.85
N VAL A 355 -6.09 35.53 21.10
CA VAL A 355 -4.75 35.84 21.66
C VAL A 355 -3.80 34.64 21.67
N ARG A 356 -4.24 33.41 21.36
CA ARG A 356 -3.32 32.26 21.33
C ARG A 356 -2.33 32.37 20.17
N SER A 357 -1.08 32.73 20.45
CA SER A 357 0.03 32.74 19.48
C SER A 357 0.11 31.43 18.66
N LEU A 358 0.38 31.56 17.35
CA LEU A 358 0.61 30.48 16.37
C LEU A 358 1.79 29.58 16.72
N TRP A 359 2.73 30.08 17.53
CA TRP A 359 3.96 29.38 17.88
C TRP A 359 3.81 28.67 19.22
N GLN A 360 2.77 27.84 19.33
CA GLN A 360 2.71 26.86 20.40
C GLN A 360 3.79 25.81 20.13
N PHE A 361 4.53 25.44 21.16
CA PHE A 361 5.58 24.42 21.11
C PHE A 361 5.09 23.11 20.44
N GLU A 362 3.80 22.81 20.60
CA GLU A 362 3.06 21.74 19.93
C GLU A 362 3.19 21.73 18.40
N ALA A 363 3.21 22.90 17.75
CA ALA A 363 3.38 23.02 16.29
C ALA A 363 4.78 22.57 15.84
N ILE A 364 5.81 22.92 16.62
CA ILE A 364 7.20 22.53 16.34
C ILE A 364 7.36 21.02 16.49
N VAL A 365 6.75 20.41 17.51
CA VAL A 365 6.76 18.94 17.66
C VAL A 365 6.07 18.27 16.47
N PHE A 366 4.90 18.77 16.08
CA PHE A 366 4.13 18.20 14.97
C PHE A 366 4.86 18.31 13.63
N VAL A 367 5.23 19.51 13.22
CA VAL A 367 5.91 19.76 11.94
C VAL A 367 7.29 19.12 11.94
N GLY A 368 8.02 19.21 13.06
CA GLY A 368 9.34 18.57 13.20
C GLY A 368 9.27 17.07 13.01
N ALA A 369 8.33 16.39 13.66
CA ALA A 369 8.14 14.94 13.52
C ALA A 369 7.77 14.54 12.08
N LEU A 370 6.91 15.32 11.42
CA LEU A 370 6.50 15.07 10.04
C LEU A 370 7.66 15.27 9.06
N VAL A 371 8.44 16.35 9.23
CA VAL A 371 9.62 16.63 8.42
C VAL A 371 10.69 15.57 8.63
N ALA A 372 10.90 15.08 9.86
CA ALA A 372 11.82 13.98 10.12
C ALA A 372 11.36 12.69 9.44
N LEU A 373 10.07 12.34 9.53
CA LEU A 373 9.52 11.16 8.87
C LEU A 373 9.70 11.23 7.34
N VAL A 374 9.25 12.32 6.71
CA VAL A 374 9.35 12.50 5.25
C VAL A 374 10.81 12.64 4.82
N GLY A 375 11.64 13.36 5.57
CA GLY A 375 13.06 13.55 5.27
C GLY A 375 13.83 12.24 5.27
N LEU A 376 13.60 11.36 6.25
CA LEU A 376 14.22 10.03 6.29
C LEU A 376 13.78 9.15 5.10
N LEU A 377 12.50 9.22 4.72
CA LEU A 377 12.00 8.51 3.54
C LEU A 377 12.61 9.05 2.24
N LEU A 378 12.80 10.36 2.10
CA LEU A 378 13.48 10.98 0.95
C LEU A 378 14.97 10.59 0.88
N MET A 379 15.58 10.24 2.01
CA MET A 379 16.95 9.71 2.09
C MET A 379 17.01 8.19 1.83
N ASN A 380 15.95 7.56 1.30
CA ASN A 380 15.83 6.13 1.02
C ASN A 380 15.96 5.23 2.27
N PHE A 381 15.68 5.73 3.46
CA PHE A 381 15.55 4.86 4.63
C PHE A 381 14.27 4.04 4.57
N SER A 382 14.32 2.83 5.13
CA SER A 382 13.13 1.98 5.26
C SER A 382 12.05 2.70 6.10
N PRO A 383 10.76 2.45 5.84
CA PRO A 383 9.68 3.15 6.55
C PRO A 383 9.71 2.97 8.06
N PHE A 384 10.03 1.76 8.55
CA PHE A 384 10.11 1.51 9.98
C PHE A 384 11.22 2.34 10.65
N ARG A 385 12.37 2.54 9.98
CA ARG A 385 13.46 3.41 10.44
C ARG A 385 13.06 4.89 10.42
N ALA A 386 12.32 5.32 9.40
CA ALA A 386 11.81 6.67 9.32
C ALA A 386 10.87 6.99 10.50
N VAL A 387 10.00 6.04 10.87
CA VAL A 387 9.10 6.17 12.03
C VAL A 387 9.86 6.22 13.33
N THR A 388 10.77 5.26 13.57
CA THR A 388 11.52 5.24 14.82
C THR A 388 12.41 6.47 14.96
N GLY A 389 13.03 6.94 13.88
CA GLY A 389 13.74 8.22 13.83
C GLY A 389 12.84 9.42 14.16
N SER A 390 11.63 9.48 13.60
CA SER A 390 10.67 10.56 13.92
C SER A 390 10.15 10.48 15.36
N LEU A 391 10.02 9.27 15.93
CA LEU A 391 9.64 9.04 17.32
C LEU A 391 10.73 9.52 18.30
N VAL A 392 12.01 9.37 17.94
CA VAL A 392 13.13 9.97 18.68
C VAL A 392 12.92 11.48 18.82
N LEU A 393 12.60 12.15 17.71
CA LEU A 393 12.38 13.59 17.69
C LEU A 393 11.15 14.00 18.52
N ILE A 394 10.05 13.24 18.44
CA ILE A 394 8.87 13.47 19.28
C ILE A 394 9.21 13.38 20.76
N LEU A 395 9.98 12.38 21.18
CA LEU A 395 10.35 12.22 22.59
C LEU A 395 11.30 13.33 23.04
N LEU A 396 12.32 13.65 22.24
CA LEU A 396 13.31 14.68 22.53
C LEU A 396 12.64 16.06 22.67
N LEU A 397 11.87 16.48 21.65
CA LEU A 397 11.11 17.73 21.72
C LEU A 397 10.02 17.64 22.80
N GLY A 398 9.37 16.49 22.98
CA GLY A 398 8.35 16.27 24.00
C GLY A 398 8.82 16.60 25.42
N THR A 399 10.09 16.31 25.77
CA THR A 399 10.66 16.68 27.08
C THR A 399 10.75 18.19 27.32
N MET A 400 10.89 18.98 26.25
CA MET A 400 11.00 20.44 26.31
C MET A 400 9.62 21.11 26.49
N ARG A 401 8.52 20.36 26.37
CA ARG A 401 7.16 20.90 26.46
C ARG A 401 6.88 21.51 27.83
N LYS A 402 6.51 22.81 27.87
CA LYS A 402 6.17 23.52 29.11
C LYS A 402 4.90 22.98 29.80
N ARG A 403 3.95 22.42 29.04
CA ARG A 403 2.73 21.79 29.58
C ARG A 403 2.96 20.42 30.23
N LEU A 404 4.11 19.77 29.96
CA LEU A 404 4.48 18.57 30.70
C LEU A 404 4.86 19.00 32.12
N LYS A 405 4.22 18.43 33.15
CA LYS A 405 4.49 18.73 34.57
C LYS A 405 5.84 18.16 35.03
N LEU A 406 6.87 18.25 34.19
CA LEU A 406 8.23 17.80 34.49
C LEU A 406 9.03 18.95 35.06
N ALA A 407 9.64 18.76 36.23
CA ALA A 407 10.61 19.71 36.78
C ALA A 407 11.86 19.83 35.87
N THR A 408 12.60 20.94 35.97
CA THR A 408 13.76 21.23 35.10
C THR A 408 14.87 20.19 35.24
N ALA A 409 15.14 19.68 36.44
CA ALA A 409 16.19 18.68 36.69
C ALA A 409 15.91 17.33 35.98
N PRO A 410 14.71 16.72 36.10
CA PRO A 410 14.31 15.56 35.29
C PRO A 410 14.44 15.73 33.78
N ARG A 411 14.20 16.94 33.25
CA ARG A 411 14.31 17.20 31.79
C ARG A 411 15.75 17.12 31.33
N ILE A 412 16.64 17.78 32.06
CA ILE A 412 18.08 17.76 31.79
C ILE A 412 18.58 16.33 31.90
N PHE A 413 18.18 15.59 32.94
CA PHE A 413 18.58 14.19 33.11
C PHE A 413 18.09 13.28 31.98
N ALA A 414 16.86 13.47 31.47
CA ALA A 414 16.36 12.70 30.33
C ALA A 414 17.22 12.92 29.08
N ILE A 415 17.54 14.19 28.79
CA ILE A 415 18.35 14.57 27.63
C ILE A 415 19.80 14.09 27.79
N THR A 416 20.40 14.24 28.97
CA THR A 416 21.75 13.73 29.23
C THR A 416 21.78 12.20 29.15
N SER A 417 20.77 11.51 29.67
CA SER A 417 20.64 10.06 29.53
C SER A 417 20.56 9.63 28.07
N PHE A 418 19.84 10.36 27.22
CA PHE A 418 19.76 10.10 25.78
C PHE A 418 21.15 10.16 25.12
N PHE A 419 21.91 11.25 25.36
CA PHE A 419 23.25 11.41 24.80
C PHE A 419 24.27 10.42 25.40
N VAL A 420 24.16 10.07 26.68
CA VAL A 420 25.02 9.08 27.32
C VAL A 420 24.82 7.70 26.69
N VAL A 421 23.57 7.28 26.44
CA VAL A 421 23.30 6.00 25.78
C VAL A 421 23.85 5.99 24.35
N ILE A 422 23.72 7.10 23.61
CA ILE A 422 24.33 7.26 22.28
C ILE A 422 25.86 7.09 22.36
N LEU A 423 26.52 7.76 23.32
CA LEU A 423 27.96 7.65 23.49
C LEU A 423 28.37 6.21 23.84
N ILE A 424 27.67 5.57 24.79
CA ILE A 424 27.95 4.18 25.17
C ILE A 424 27.84 3.25 23.96
N HIS A 425 26.75 3.35 23.20
CA HIS A 425 26.57 2.59 21.97
C HIS A 425 27.71 2.86 20.98
N GLN A 426 28.08 4.12 20.81
CA GLN A 426 29.11 4.51 19.86
C GLN A 426 30.53 4.06 20.23
N PHE A 427 30.86 3.99 21.52
CA PHE A 427 32.18 3.53 22.01
C PHE A 427 32.24 2.00 22.22
N SER A 428 31.09 1.32 22.17
CA SER A 428 31.04 -0.10 22.50
C SER A 428 31.89 -1.03 21.62
N PRO A 429 32.12 -0.82 20.29
CA PRO A 429 33.00 -1.72 19.54
C PRO A 429 34.48 -1.50 19.83
N GLN A 430 34.88 -0.33 20.35
CA GLN A 430 36.25 -0.10 20.83
C GLN A 430 36.47 -0.75 22.19
N ILE A 431 35.45 -0.76 23.06
CA ILE A 431 35.46 -1.49 24.33
C ILE A 431 35.54 -3.00 24.09
N LEU A 432 34.83 -3.52 23.10
CA LEU A 432 34.83 -4.94 22.76
C LEU A 432 36.19 -5.43 22.24
N LYS A 433 36.99 -4.57 21.58
CA LYS A 433 38.38 -4.86 21.17
C LYS A 433 39.36 -4.96 22.35
N LEU A 434 38.99 -4.47 23.53
CA LEU A 434 39.81 -4.55 24.75
C LEU A 434 39.52 -5.81 25.57
N LEU A 435 38.50 -6.59 25.21
CA LEU A 435 38.17 -7.84 25.90
C LEU A 435 39.08 -9.00 25.42
N PRO A 436 39.50 -9.91 26.32
CA PRO A 436 40.24 -11.10 25.93
C PRO A 436 39.48 -11.98 24.92
N ASP A 437 40.20 -12.60 23.98
CA ASP A 437 39.63 -13.46 22.93
C ASP A 437 38.79 -14.64 23.46
N SER A 438 38.99 -15.04 24.72
CA SER A 438 38.23 -16.10 25.40
C SER A 438 36.78 -15.73 25.74
N ILE A 439 36.47 -14.43 25.85
CA ILE A 439 35.12 -13.93 26.18
C ILE A 439 34.33 -13.58 24.92
N LEU A 440 35.05 -13.28 23.82
CA LEU A 440 34.49 -12.83 22.55
C LEU A 440 33.37 -13.73 22.00
N PRO A 441 33.45 -15.09 22.03
CA PRO A 441 32.39 -15.97 21.53
C PRO A 441 31.07 -15.85 22.31
N TYR A 442 31.14 -15.53 23.60
CA TYR A 442 29.96 -15.43 24.47
C TYR A 442 29.26 -14.05 24.37
N ILE A 443 29.94 -13.06 23.79
CA ILE A 443 29.45 -11.68 23.60
C ILE A 443 29.32 -11.34 22.11
N GLN A 444 29.56 -12.29 21.20
CA GLN A 444 29.42 -12.12 19.74
C GLN A 444 28.05 -11.58 19.32
N TRP A 445 26.99 -12.00 20.02
CA TRP A 445 25.65 -11.45 19.82
C TRP A 445 25.63 -9.94 20.09
N ALA A 446 26.27 -9.45 21.17
CA ALA A 446 26.33 -8.03 21.48
C ALA A 446 27.26 -7.27 20.52
N ILE A 447 28.35 -7.91 20.05
CA ILE A 447 29.28 -7.35 19.06
C ILE A 447 28.57 -7.07 17.72
N ALA A 448 27.71 -7.99 17.25
CA ALA A 448 26.97 -7.81 16.00
C ALA A 448 26.03 -6.59 16.01
N TYR A 449 25.47 -6.23 17.18
CA TYR A 449 24.61 -5.05 17.34
C TYR A 449 25.37 -3.74 17.49
N VAL A 450 26.57 -3.83 18.06
CA VAL A 450 27.42 -2.71 18.43
C VAL A 450 28.35 -2.27 17.29
N ALA A 451 28.63 -3.14 16.32
CA ALA A 451 29.69 -2.98 15.33
C ALA A 451 29.51 -1.82 14.32
N LYS A 452 28.36 -1.14 14.26
CA LYS A 452 28.18 0.04 13.40
C LYS A 452 28.55 1.33 14.14
N SER A 453 29.82 1.51 14.50
CA SER A 453 30.32 2.82 14.92
C SER A 453 30.68 3.69 13.71
N TRP A 454 30.50 5.00 13.86
CA TRP A 454 30.89 6.05 12.90
C TRP A 454 32.36 5.97 12.44
N LEU A 455 33.19 5.22 13.17
CA LEU A 455 34.60 4.97 12.93
C LEU A 455 34.80 3.45 12.82
N ASP A 456 34.35 2.88 11.70
CA ASP A 456 34.89 1.58 11.30
C ASP A 456 36.30 1.81 10.72
N LEU A 457 37.29 1.78 11.63
CA LEU A 457 38.71 1.99 11.32
C LEU A 457 39.27 0.96 10.30
N ASN A 458 38.51 -0.10 10.01
CA ASN A 458 38.91 -1.15 9.07
C ASN A 458 38.53 -0.85 7.61
N THR A 459 37.49 -0.04 7.36
CA THR A 459 36.97 0.18 5.99
C THR A 459 37.36 1.52 5.37
N GLY A 460 37.80 2.52 6.15
CA GLY A 460 38.32 3.80 5.64
C GLY A 460 37.32 4.70 4.88
N ASP A 461 36.14 4.20 4.55
CA ASP A 461 35.11 4.90 3.78
C ASP A 461 34.23 5.80 4.65
N LEU A 462 34.56 7.10 4.66
CA LEU A 462 33.79 8.18 5.26
C LEU A 462 32.58 8.56 4.38
N SER A 463 31.70 7.61 4.08
CA SER A 463 30.44 7.94 3.43
C SER A 463 29.49 8.63 4.42
N ILE A 464 29.00 9.82 4.06
CA ILE A 464 28.06 10.63 4.86
C ILE A 464 26.82 9.80 5.25
N LEU A 465 26.40 8.88 4.38
CA LEU A 465 25.27 7.98 4.63
C LEU A 465 25.54 6.99 5.78
N ARG A 466 26.72 6.37 5.86
CA ARG A 466 27.06 5.45 6.98
C ARG A 466 27.13 6.17 8.32
N ILE A 467 27.69 7.39 8.33
CA ILE A 467 27.71 8.28 9.50
C ILE A 467 26.27 8.54 9.97
N PHE A 468 25.38 8.85 9.03
CA PHE A 468 23.99 9.13 9.35
C PHE A 468 23.20 7.88 9.78
N GLU A 469 23.44 6.71 9.16
CA GLU A 469 22.88 5.42 9.62
C GLU A 469 23.29 5.12 11.06
N SER A 470 24.57 5.26 11.38
CA SER A 470 25.09 4.99 12.72
C SER A 470 24.56 5.99 13.76
N LEU A 471 24.35 7.25 13.38
CA LEU A 471 23.65 8.24 14.20
C LEU A 471 22.22 7.79 14.50
N LEU A 472 21.50 7.31 13.49
CA LEU A 472 20.12 6.89 13.60
C LEU A 472 20.00 5.65 14.50
N ASP A 473 20.84 4.64 14.30
CA ASP A 473 20.89 3.43 15.14
C ASP A 473 21.18 3.78 16.61
N SER A 474 22.19 4.62 16.85
CA SER A 474 22.53 5.09 18.20
C SER A 474 21.39 5.91 18.84
N SER A 475 20.71 6.72 18.03
CA SER A 475 19.56 7.53 18.48
C SER A 475 18.36 6.66 18.87
N ILE A 476 18.15 5.52 18.20
CA ILE A 476 17.11 4.54 18.57
C ILE A 476 17.43 3.92 19.93
N PHE A 477 18.69 3.57 20.23
CA PHE A 477 19.07 3.13 21.57
C PHE A 477 18.86 4.23 22.62
N GLY A 478 19.23 5.47 22.30
CA GLY A 478 18.94 6.63 23.16
C GLY A 478 17.44 6.79 23.43
N MET A 479 16.60 6.60 22.42
CA MET A 479 15.14 6.65 22.54
C MET A 479 14.60 5.58 23.49
N LEU A 480 15.07 4.33 23.36
CA LEU A 480 14.72 3.26 24.30
C LEU A 480 15.14 3.62 25.73
N GLY A 481 16.34 4.19 25.90
CA GLY A 481 16.82 4.73 27.16
C GLY A 481 15.90 5.82 27.74
N MET A 482 15.43 6.76 26.91
CA MET A 482 14.46 7.79 27.32
C MET A 482 13.11 7.21 27.71
N ILE A 483 12.61 6.20 27.00
CA ILE A 483 11.35 5.53 27.35
C ILE A 483 11.51 4.85 28.71
N ILE A 484 12.61 4.13 28.94
CA ILE A 484 12.92 3.49 30.22
C ILE A 484 13.01 4.54 31.32
N PHE A 485 13.81 5.60 31.15
CA PHE A 485 13.89 6.70 32.10
C PHE A 485 12.52 7.32 32.39
N GLY A 486 11.73 7.56 31.35
CA GLY A 486 10.39 8.09 31.44
C GLY A 486 9.44 7.19 32.21
N THR A 487 9.56 5.87 32.11
CA THR A 487 8.78 4.92 32.93
C THR A 487 9.18 4.89 34.41
N ILE A 488 10.45 5.19 34.71
CA ILE A 488 11.00 5.23 36.08
C ILE A 488 10.66 6.56 36.76
N ASN A 489 10.77 7.68 36.03
CA ASN A 489 10.59 9.02 36.57
C ASN A 489 9.13 9.27 36.98
N ARG A 490 8.90 9.62 38.26
CA ARG A 490 7.55 9.81 38.83
C ARG A 490 6.67 10.81 38.06
N ASP A 491 7.26 11.88 37.53
CA ASP A 491 6.52 12.95 36.84
C ASP A 491 6.22 12.60 35.38
N TRP A 492 7.13 11.89 34.70
CA TRP A 492 6.96 11.52 33.29
C TRP A 492 6.18 10.22 33.09
N ARG A 493 6.34 9.28 34.04
CA ARG A 493 5.75 7.93 34.04
C ARG A 493 4.29 7.87 33.61
N PRO A 494 3.36 8.68 34.14
CA PRO A 494 1.95 8.59 33.73
C PRO A 494 1.76 8.91 32.25
N THR A 495 2.57 9.81 31.68
CA THR A 495 2.49 10.19 30.27
C THR A 495 3.03 9.05 29.39
N ILE A 496 4.23 8.53 29.67
CA ILE A 496 4.83 7.46 28.86
C ILE A 496 4.01 6.17 28.94
N ILE A 497 3.62 5.75 30.16
CA ILE A 497 2.81 4.54 30.32
C ILE A 497 1.46 4.70 29.62
N ASN A 498 0.80 5.87 29.71
CA ASN A 498 -0.46 6.10 29.01
C ASN A 498 -0.26 6.08 27.48
N ALA A 499 0.85 6.60 26.95
CA ALA A 499 1.16 6.53 25.53
C ALA A 499 1.31 5.09 25.03
N LEU A 500 2.13 4.30 25.71
CA LEU A 500 2.36 2.89 25.37
C LEU A 500 1.09 2.06 25.53
N THR A 501 0.35 2.25 26.62
CA THR A 501 -0.92 1.54 26.86
C THR A 501 -1.97 1.91 25.82
N LYS A 502 -2.06 3.19 25.45
CA LYS A 502 -3.00 3.66 24.42
C LYS A 502 -2.63 3.10 23.05
N SER A 503 -1.34 3.08 22.72
CA SER A 503 -0.81 2.47 21.50
C SER A 503 -1.21 0.99 21.41
N ALA A 504 -0.95 0.23 22.48
CA ALA A 504 -1.32 -1.18 22.54
C ALA A 504 -2.84 -1.38 22.40
N LYS A 505 -3.66 -0.64 23.15
CA LYS A 505 -5.13 -0.74 23.07
C LYS A 505 -5.69 -0.38 21.69
N ASN A 506 -5.09 0.60 21.01
CA ASN A 506 -5.48 0.98 19.66
C ASN A 506 -5.03 -0.04 18.61
N GLY A 507 -3.90 -0.73 18.85
CA GLY A 507 -3.33 -1.71 17.92
C GLY A 507 -3.85 -3.14 18.06
N VAL A 508 -4.29 -3.57 19.25
CA VAL A 508 -4.64 -4.99 19.51
C VAL A 508 -5.82 -5.51 18.69
N SER A 509 -6.76 -4.63 18.30
CA SER A 509 -7.84 -5.02 17.38
C SER A 509 -7.32 -5.26 15.96
N LEU A 510 -6.29 -4.52 15.53
CA LEU A 510 -5.63 -4.75 14.23
C LEU A 510 -4.85 -6.07 14.24
N VAL A 511 -4.21 -6.43 15.37
CA VAL A 511 -3.49 -7.72 15.53
C VAL A 511 -4.46 -8.90 15.45
N ALA A 512 -5.60 -8.83 16.13
CA ALA A 512 -6.64 -9.86 16.02
C ALA A 512 -7.17 -9.98 14.58
N ALA A 513 -7.44 -8.83 13.93
CA ALA A 513 -7.87 -8.77 12.54
C ALA A 513 -6.89 -9.47 11.59
N SER A 514 -5.60 -9.16 11.71
CA SER A 514 -4.56 -9.70 10.82
C SER A 514 -4.34 -11.18 11.04
N ALA A 515 -4.42 -11.66 12.29
CA ALA A 515 -4.37 -13.09 12.58
C ALA A 515 -5.52 -13.83 11.88
N CYS A 516 -6.75 -13.29 11.96
CA CYS A 516 -7.92 -13.90 11.34
C CYS A 516 -7.86 -13.87 9.81
N VAL A 517 -7.37 -12.78 9.22
CA VAL A 517 -7.19 -12.75 7.76
C VAL A 517 -6.00 -13.61 7.32
N GLY A 518 -5.01 -13.82 8.17
CA GLY A 518 -3.98 -14.86 7.95
C GLY A 518 -4.60 -16.25 7.75
N ILE A 519 -5.66 -16.60 8.47
CA ILE A 519 -6.42 -17.85 8.23
C ILE A 519 -6.97 -17.88 6.80
N ILE A 520 -7.58 -16.77 6.36
CA ILE A 520 -8.17 -16.66 5.01
C ILE A 520 -7.09 -16.79 3.95
N ILE A 521 -5.98 -16.04 4.07
CA ILE A 521 -4.86 -16.10 3.13
C ILE A 521 -4.27 -17.50 3.06
N GLY A 522 -4.02 -18.14 4.21
CA GLY A 522 -3.44 -19.48 4.24
C GLY A 522 -4.28 -20.50 3.48
N ILE A 523 -5.61 -20.41 3.60
CA ILE A 523 -6.53 -21.27 2.84
C ILE A 523 -6.54 -20.89 1.35
N VAL A 524 -6.71 -19.61 1.04
CA VAL A 524 -6.80 -19.11 -0.34
C VAL A 524 -5.55 -19.46 -1.15
N GLN A 525 -4.36 -19.27 -0.56
CA GLN A 525 -3.10 -19.55 -1.24
C GLN A 525 -2.88 -21.06 -1.45
N GLN A 526 -3.21 -21.91 -0.49
CA GLN A 526 -3.04 -23.36 -0.69
C GLN A 526 -4.12 -23.99 -1.58
N THR A 527 -5.31 -23.39 -1.66
CA THR A 527 -6.42 -23.94 -2.46
C THR A 527 -6.41 -23.45 -3.90
N GLY A 528 -5.73 -22.35 -4.21
CA GLY A 528 -5.70 -21.75 -5.55
C GLY A 528 -6.92 -20.87 -5.88
N ILE A 529 -7.84 -20.67 -4.94
CA ILE A 529 -9.10 -19.92 -5.17
C ILE A 529 -8.85 -18.51 -5.74
N ALA A 530 -7.75 -17.85 -5.37
CA ALA A 530 -7.42 -16.53 -5.91
C ALA A 530 -7.20 -16.55 -7.44
N ALA A 531 -6.59 -17.63 -7.96
CA ALA A 531 -6.37 -17.80 -9.39
C ALA A 531 -7.70 -18.07 -10.11
N ASP A 532 -8.55 -18.94 -9.57
CA ASP A 532 -9.87 -19.24 -10.14
C ASP A 532 -10.78 -18.00 -10.15
N PHE A 533 -10.74 -17.22 -9.07
CA PHE A 533 -11.45 -15.94 -8.98
C PHE A 533 -10.96 -14.95 -10.03
N SER A 534 -9.65 -14.89 -10.25
CA SER A 534 -9.06 -14.01 -11.27
C SER A 534 -9.46 -14.45 -12.69
N ALA A 535 -9.44 -15.75 -12.96
CA ALA A 535 -9.87 -16.31 -14.24
C ALA A 535 -11.35 -15.99 -14.54
N ALA A 536 -12.24 -16.09 -13.56
CA ALA A 536 -13.65 -15.77 -13.75
C ALA A 536 -13.94 -14.31 -14.10
N ILE A 537 -13.08 -13.38 -13.67
CA ILE A 537 -13.21 -11.96 -14.05
C ILE A 537 -12.48 -11.66 -15.36
N ARG A 538 -11.45 -12.43 -15.73
CA ARG A 538 -10.63 -12.22 -16.94
C ARG A 538 -11.47 -12.13 -18.22
N ASP A 539 -12.45 -13.02 -18.40
CA ASP A 539 -13.34 -13.00 -19.57
C ASP A 539 -14.13 -11.67 -19.68
N GLN A 540 -14.43 -11.03 -18.55
CA GLN A 540 -15.06 -9.71 -18.54
C GLN A 540 -14.04 -8.58 -18.82
N VAL A 541 -12.79 -8.73 -18.37
CA VAL A 541 -11.70 -7.75 -18.60
C VAL A 541 -11.44 -7.55 -20.08
N GLU A 542 -11.34 -8.65 -20.85
CA GLU A 542 -11.09 -8.59 -22.29
C GLU A 542 -12.21 -7.89 -23.07
N SER A 543 -13.45 -7.96 -22.56
CA SER A 543 -14.62 -7.34 -23.20
C SER A 543 -14.83 -5.86 -22.84
N ASN A 544 -14.61 -5.48 -21.57
CA ASN A 544 -14.89 -4.13 -21.08
C ASN A 544 -14.20 -3.83 -19.72
N LEU A 545 -13.11 -3.06 -19.75
CA LEU A 545 -12.38 -2.63 -18.55
C LEU A 545 -13.28 -1.95 -17.50
N LEU A 546 -14.28 -1.15 -17.91
CA LEU A 546 -15.20 -0.49 -16.97
C LEU A 546 -16.01 -1.51 -16.18
N MET A 547 -16.49 -2.57 -16.84
CA MET A 547 -17.27 -3.62 -16.18
C MET A 547 -16.40 -4.39 -15.16
N ALA A 548 -15.18 -4.73 -15.55
CA ALA A 548 -14.22 -5.37 -14.65
C ALA A 548 -13.93 -4.50 -13.42
N LEU A 549 -13.66 -3.20 -13.60
CA LEU A 549 -13.44 -2.26 -12.50
C LEU A 549 -14.67 -2.11 -11.59
N VAL A 550 -15.89 -2.14 -12.14
CA VAL A 550 -17.13 -2.14 -11.34
C VAL A 550 -17.28 -3.43 -10.55
N GLY A 551 -16.94 -4.59 -11.14
CA GLY A 551 -16.90 -5.87 -10.44
C GLY A 551 -15.91 -5.88 -9.27
N ILE A 552 -14.66 -5.44 -9.53
CA ILE A 552 -13.62 -5.28 -8.52
C ILE A 552 -14.09 -4.33 -7.42
N MET A 553 -14.68 -3.17 -7.77
CA MET A 553 -15.25 -2.24 -6.79
C MET A 553 -16.28 -2.92 -5.88
N ALA A 554 -17.24 -3.66 -6.45
CA ALA A 554 -18.28 -4.32 -5.68
C ALA A 554 -17.69 -5.37 -4.72
N CYS A 555 -16.76 -6.20 -5.21
CA CYS A 555 -16.03 -7.18 -4.41
C CYS A 555 -15.22 -6.51 -3.30
N SER A 556 -14.48 -5.44 -3.60
CA SER A 556 -13.73 -4.66 -2.60
C SER A 556 -14.64 -4.05 -1.55
N ILE A 557 -15.79 -3.49 -1.92
CA ILE A 557 -16.72 -2.94 -0.92
C ILE A 557 -17.21 -4.06 0.01
N VAL A 558 -17.63 -5.20 -0.54
CA VAL A 558 -18.17 -6.33 0.22
C VAL A 558 -17.12 -6.95 1.15
N LEU A 559 -15.93 -7.25 0.63
CA LEU A 559 -14.83 -7.82 1.40
C LEU A 559 -14.29 -6.85 2.46
N GLY A 560 -14.39 -5.54 2.22
CA GLY A 560 -13.94 -4.52 3.15
C GLY A 560 -14.91 -4.21 4.29
N MET A 561 -16.18 -4.62 4.18
CA MET A 561 -17.20 -4.28 5.16
C MET A 561 -16.85 -4.80 6.56
N GLY A 562 -16.75 -3.88 7.52
CA GLY A 562 -16.56 -4.24 8.92
C GLY A 562 -15.16 -4.65 9.30
N VAL A 563 -14.17 -4.44 8.42
CA VAL A 563 -12.77 -4.80 8.64
C VAL A 563 -11.92 -3.54 8.77
N PRO A 564 -10.89 -3.50 9.64
CA PRO A 564 -9.93 -2.40 9.67
C PRO A 564 -9.24 -2.21 8.30
N SER A 565 -8.96 -0.96 7.93
CA SER A 565 -8.41 -0.54 6.62
C SER A 565 -7.28 -1.40 6.07
N VAL A 566 -6.34 -1.79 6.92
CA VAL A 566 -5.16 -2.52 6.47
C VAL A 566 -5.48 -3.97 6.12
N VAL A 567 -6.29 -4.57 6.97
CA VAL A 567 -6.68 -5.97 6.87
C VAL A 567 -7.64 -6.13 5.68
N CYS A 568 -8.47 -5.13 5.46
CA CYS A 568 -9.30 -4.95 4.27
C CYS A 568 -8.46 -4.96 2.97
N TYR A 569 -7.43 -4.10 2.87
CA TYR A 569 -6.55 -4.10 1.70
C TYR A 569 -5.82 -5.42 1.50
N LEU A 570 -5.28 -5.99 2.57
CA LEU A 570 -4.52 -7.23 2.49
C LEU A 570 -5.40 -8.40 2.01
N LEU A 571 -6.64 -8.49 2.49
CA LEU A 571 -7.60 -9.47 1.99
C LEU A 571 -7.88 -9.28 0.51
N MET A 572 -8.04 -8.04 0.05
CA MET A 572 -8.27 -7.76 -1.38
C MET A 572 -7.04 -8.04 -2.24
N ALA A 573 -5.87 -7.55 -1.84
CA ALA A 573 -4.65 -7.72 -2.61
C ALA A 573 -4.25 -9.20 -2.74
N THR A 574 -4.53 -10.03 -1.72
CA THR A 574 -4.30 -11.48 -1.81
C THR A 574 -5.31 -12.21 -2.70
N LEU A 575 -6.57 -11.79 -2.71
CA LEU A 575 -7.60 -12.39 -3.56
C LEU A 575 -7.56 -11.90 -5.00
N MET A 576 -7.18 -10.63 -5.21
CA MET A 576 -7.20 -9.95 -6.51
C MET A 576 -5.81 -9.84 -7.15
N GLY A 577 -4.72 -10.20 -6.46
CA GLY A 577 -3.35 -9.91 -6.89
C GLY A 577 -3.04 -10.36 -8.33
N SER A 578 -3.38 -11.61 -8.66
CA SER A 578 -3.25 -12.17 -10.02
C SER A 578 -4.12 -11.46 -11.06
N LEU A 579 -5.29 -10.97 -10.68
CA LEU A 579 -6.15 -10.19 -11.57
C LEU A 579 -5.52 -8.83 -11.89
N LEU A 580 -4.90 -8.17 -10.90
CA LEU A 580 -4.37 -6.82 -11.06
C LEU A 580 -3.21 -6.75 -12.08
N SER A 581 -2.39 -7.79 -12.20
CA SER A 581 -1.33 -7.88 -13.21
C SER A 581 -1.85 -8.10 -14.63
N GLU A 582 -3.09 -8.57 -14.77
CA GLU A 582 -3.70 -8.94 -16.06
C GLU A 582 -4.65 -7.88 -16.60
N LEU A 583 -5.00 -6.86 -15.80
CA LEU A 583 -5.89 -5.75 -16.20
C LEU A 583 -5.31 -4.84 -17.30
N GLY A 584 -4.03 -5.00 -17.65
CA GLY A 584 -3.35 -4.13 -18.63
C GLY A 584 -3.19 -2.68 -18.16
N ILE A 585 -3.36 -2.41 -16.86
CA ILE A 585 -3.20 -1.08 -16.23
C ILE A 585 -1.94 -1.04 -15.37
N ILE A 586 -1.48 0.16 -15.02
CA ILE A 586 -0.34 0.34 -14.11
C ILE A 586 -0.60 -0.40 -12.78
N PRO A 587 0.28 -1.32 -12.34
CA PRO A 587 0.07 -2.12 -11.12
C PRO A 587 -0.23 -1.25 -9.89
N LEU A 588 0.53 -0.17 -9.68
CA LEU A 588 0.27 0.74 -8.56
C LEU A 588 -1.13 1.37 -8.61
N ALA A 589 -1.64 1.70 -9.80
CA ALA A 589 -2.99 2.23 -9.96
C ALA A 589 -4.04 1.17 -9.55
N ALA A 590 -3.83 -0.08 -9.95
CA ALA A 590 -4.68 -1.21 -9.61
C ALA A 590 -4.75 -1.43 -8.08
N HIS A 591 -3.59 -1.41 -7.42
CA HIS A 591 -3.51 -1.54 -5.96
C HIS A 591 -4.12 -0.32 -5.23
N LEU A 592 -3.89 0.91 -5.73
CA LEU A 592 -4.55 2.12 -5.20
C LEU A 592 -6.07 2.05 -5.39
N PHE A 593 -6.56 1.47 -6.47
CA PHE A 593 -7.98 1.29 -6.76
C PHE A 593 -8.66 0.41 -5.70
N ILE A 594 -8.13 -0.80 -5.44
CA ILE A 594 -8.68 -1.69 -4.40
C ILE A 594 -8.56 -1.07 -3.01
N PHE A 595 -7.46 -0.35 -2.73
CA PHE A 595 -7.27 0.33 -1.45
C PHE A 595 -8.32 1.43 -1.23
N TYR A 596 -8.61 2.22 -2.26
CA TYR A 596 -9.63 3.27 -2.20
C TYR A 596 -11.00 2.68 -1.85
N PHE A 597 -11.44 1.62 -2.53
CA PHE A 597 -12.74 0.99 -2.24
C PHE A 597 -12.76 0.27 -0.91
N GLY A 598 -11.64 -0.29 -0.48
CA GLY A 598 -11.47 -0.78 0.87
C GLY A 598 -11.70 0.31 1.92
N MET A 599 -11.22 1.53 1.67
CA MET A 599 -11.47 2.68 2.54
C MET A 599 -12.90 3.21 2.46
N MET A 600 -13.50 3.22 1.26
CA MET A 600 -14.89 3.64 1.06
C MET A 600 -15.90 2.66 1.64
N SER A 601 -15.55 1.37 1.83
CA SER A 601 -16.40 0.41 2.54
C SER A 601 -16.77 0.88 3.96
N MET A 602 -15.91 1.68 4.61
CA MET A 602 -16.15 2.21 5.98
C MET A 602 -17.19 3.32 6.06
N VAL A 603 -17.64 3.87 4.93
CA VAL A 603 -18.75 4.83 4.84
C VAL A 603 -19.94 4.26 4.09
N THR A 604 -19.84 3.04 3.57
CA THR A 604 -20.89 2.37 2.80
C THR A 604 -21.86 1.64 3.74
N PRO A 605 -23.17 1.90 3.66
CA PRO A 605 -24.18 1.12 4.37
C PRO A 605 -24.17 -0.35 3.92
N PRO A 606 -24.48 -1.32 4.80
CA PRO A 606 -25.06 -1.15 6.13
C PRO A 606 -24.06 -0.98 7.28
N VAL A 607 -22.76 -1.25 7.07
CA VAL A 607 -21.77 -1.38 8.17
C VAL A 607 -21.07 -0.08 8.54
N ALA A 608 -20.79 0.81 7.58
CA ALA A 608 -20.30 2.19 7.74
C ALA A 608 -19.62 2.54 9.10
N LEU A 609 -18.53 1.85 9.49
CA LEU A 609 -17.97 1.90 10.87
C LEU A 609 -17.64 3.32 11.37
N ALA A 610 -17.16 4.19 10.48
CA ALA A 610 -16.89 5.59 10.84
C ALA A 610 -18.18 6.33 11.25
N ALA A 611 -19.30 6.03 10.58
CA ALA A 611 -20.60 6.60 10.91
C ALA A 611 -21.14 6.09 12.26
N TYR A 612 -20.81 4.88 12.69
CA TYR A 612 -21.17 4.40 14.04
C TYR A 612 -20.52 5.25 15.13
N ALA A 613 -19.23 5.54 14.98
CA ALA A 613 -18.49 6.40 15.90
C ALA A 613 -19.05 7.83 15.90
N SER A 614 -19.21 8.44 14.73
CA SER A 614 -19.74 9.81 14.63
C SER A 614 -21.20 9.92 15.07
N ALA A 615 -22.04 8.92 14.80
CA ALA A 615 -23.44 8.92 15.24
C ALA A 615 -23.56 8.91 16.76
N SER A 616 -22.68 8.17 17.45
CA SER A 616 -22.62 8.11 18.92
C SER A 616 -22.31 9.46 19.56
N ILE A 617 -21.39 10.24 18.95
CA ILE A 617 -21.05 11.60 19.38
C ILE A 617 -22.15 12.59 19.01
N ALA A 618 -22.73 12.45 17.82
CA ALA A 618 -23.81 13.31 17.37
C ALA A 618 -25.13 13.10 18.12
N GLY A 619 -25.32 11.96 18.79
CA GLY A 619 -26.60 11.58 19.39
C GLY A 619 -27.68 11.32 18.34
N SER A 620 -27.31 10.71 17.21
CA SER A 620 -28.19 10.46 16.07
C SER A 620 -28.33 8.96 15.76
N ARG A 621 -29.35 8.58 14.98
CA ARG A 621 -29.51 7.20 14.53
C ARG A 621 -28.40 6.85 13.53
N ILE A 622 -27.84 5.64 13.67
CA ILE A 622 -26.68 5.20 12.89
C ILE A 622 -26.96 5.17 11.38
N MET A 623 -28.06 4.54 10.96
CA MET A 623 -28.35 4.34 9.53
C MET A 623 -28.54 5.68 8.76
N PRO A 624 -29.32 6.66 9.24
CA PRO A 624 -29.37 7.98 8.60
C PRO A 624 -28.02 8.70 8.53
N THR A 625 -27.17 8.54 9.55
CA THR A 625 -25.82 9.13 9.58
C THR A 625 -24.89 8.42 8.59
N ALA A 626 -25.01 7.10 8.44
CA ALA A 626 -24.30 6.32 7.44
C ALA A 626 -24.71 6.71 6.01
N LEU A 627 -26.02 6.85 5.75
CA LEU A 627 -26.49 7.35 4.45
C LEU A 627 -26.00 8.77 4.18
N ALA A 628 -25.93 9.63 5.20
CA ALA A 628 -25.35 10.95 5.06
C ALA A 628 -23.86 10.86 4.69
N ALA A 629 -23.06 10.08 5.44
CA ALA A 629 -21.64 9.87 5.17
C ALA A 629 -21.40 9.36 3.73
N PHE A 630 -22.14 8.34 3.31
CA PHE A 630 -22.09 7.80 1.95
C PHE A 630 -22.34 8.90 0.90
N ARG A 631 -23.37 9.75 1.09
CA ARG A 631 -23.68 10.85 0.18
C ARG A 631 -22.57 11.90 0.10
N PHE A 632 -21.91 12.22 1.21
CA PHE A 632 -20.78 13.15 1.22
C PHE A 632 -19.51 12.52 0.63
N SER A 633 -19.38 11.19 0.65
CA SER A 633 -18.25 10.44 0.09
C SER A 633 -18.44 9.96 -1.35
N LEU A 634 -19.57 10.21 -2.02
CA LEU A 634 -19.86 9.72 -3.39
C LEU A 634 -18.76 10.06 -4.40
N VAL A 635 -18.12 11.22 -4.28
CA VAL A 635 -17.01 11.62 -5.16
C VAL A 635 -15.78 10.71 -4.96
N GLY A 636 -15.59 10.21 -3.74
CA GLY A 636 -14.55 9.23 -3.44
C GLY A 636 -14.73 7.90 -4.16
N PHE A 637 -15.94 7.57 -4.62
CA PHE A 637 -16.19 6.38 -5.43
C PHE A 637 -15.87 6.61 -6.90
N THR A 638 -15.87 7.86 -7.38
CA THR A 638 -15.55 8.17 -8.79
C THR A 638 -14.05 8.34 -9.01
N LEU A 639 -13.31 8.85 -8.02
CA LEU A 639 -11.87 9.12 -8.14
C LEU A 639 -11.02 7.90 -8.56
N PRO A 640 -11.27 6.68 -8.05
CA PRO A 640 -10.51 5.49 -8.47
C PRO A 640 -10.60 5.20 -9.96
N PHE A 641 -11.80 5.31 -10.53
CA PHE A 641 -11.97 5.15 -11.97
C PHE A 641 -11.19 6.22 -12.72
N MET A 642 -11.25 7.48 -12.27
CA MET A 642 -10.57 8.57 -12.96
C MET A 642 -9.07 8.36 -13.08
N PHE A 643 -8.39 7.93 -12.01
CA PHE A 643 -6.94 7.79 -12.05
C PHE A 643 -6.47 6.51 -12.74
N VAL A 644 -7.33 5.48 -12.85
CA VAL A 644 -7.02 4.28 -13.64
C VAL A 644 -7.04 4.61 -15.13
N TYR A 645 -8.01 5.40 -15.58
CA TYR A 645 -8.09 5.84 -16.99
C TYR A 645 -7.23 7.07 -17.31
N ARG A 646 -6.83 7.85 -16.30
CA ARG A 646 -5.90 8.99 -16.43
C ARG A 646 -4.78 8.86 -15.42
N PRO A 647 -3.78 8.00 -15.69
CA PRO A 647 -2.63 7.83 -14.81
C PRO A 647 -1.84 9.12 -14.54
N GLU A 648 -2.04 10.19 -15.32
CA GLU A 648 -1.47 11.51 -15.05
C GLU A 648 -1.93 12.07 -13.70
N LEU A 649 -3.11 11.66 -13.20
CA LEU A 649 -3.57 12.00 -11.86
C LEU A 649 -2.75 11.31 -10.76
N LEU A 650 -2.06 10.22 -11.07
CA LEU A 650 -1.10 9.55 -10.18
C LEU A 650 0.33 10.08 -10.37
N LEU A 651 0.52 11.11 -11.20
CA LEU A 651 1.85 11.57 -11.62
C LEU A 651 2.66 10.45 -12.30
N MET A 652 1.98 9.51 -12.95
CA MET A 652 2.55 8.39 -13.69
C MET A 652 2.14 8.47 -15.16
N SER A 653 2.92 7.83 -16.03
CA SER A 653 2.66 7.80 -17.48
C SER A 653 2.45 6.36 -17.95
N ASP A 654 1.45 6.15 -18.80
CA ASP A 654 0.96 4.83 -19.23
C ASP A 654 1.64 4.31 -20.51
N LYS A 655 2.50 5.11 -21.15
CA LYS A 655 3.13 4.76 -22.43
C LYS A 655 4.56 4.30 -22.18
N PRO A 656 5.01 3.10 -22.55
CA PRO A 656 6.44 2.78 -22.49
C PRO A 656 7.19 3.51 -23.62
N GLU A 657 7.85 4.65 -23.36
CA GLU A 657 8.94 5.11 -24.25
C GLU A 657 10.24 4.45 -23.81
N VAL A 658 10.72 3.49 -24.59
CA VAL A 658 12.09 3.02 -24.50
C VAL A 658 12.99 4.10 -25.09
N THR A 659 13.51 5.00 -24.25
CA THR A 659 14.57 5.92 -24.68
C THR A 659 15.91 5.19 -24.61
N VAL A 660 16.41 4.67 -25.74
CA VAL A 660 17.77 4.12 -25.82
C VAL A 660 18.75 5.28 -25.77
N LYS A 661 19.29 5.56 -24.59
CA LYS A 661 20.34 6.57 -24.41
C LYS A 661 21.68 5.97 -24.82
N LEU A 662 22.08 6.14 -26.09
CA LEU A 662 23.42 5.82 -26.55
C LEU A 662 24.43 6.70 -25.80
N MET A 663 25.07 6.16 -24.76
CA MET A 663 26.17 6.86 -24.09
C MET A 663 27.37 6.88 -25.03
N ARG A 664 27.95 8.08 -25.25
CA ARG A 664 29.23 8.20 -25.97
C ARG A 664 30.27 7.33 -25.24
N PRO A 665 31.03 6.48 -25.94
CA PRO A 665 32.20 5.86 -25.31
C PRO A 665 33.11 6.98 -24.81
N LYS A 666 33.54 6.86 -23.55
CA LYS A 666 34.56 7.71 -22.93
C LYS A 666 35.77 7.75 -23.87
N GLU A 667 36.33 8.93 -24.13
CA GLU A 667 37.55 9.09 -24.93
C GLU A 667 38.65 8.14 -24.40
N VAL A 668 38.96 7.11 -25.19
CA VAL A 668 40.05 6.20 -24.91
C VAL A 668 41.34 6.93 -25.29
N LYS A 669 42.22 7.14 -24.31
CA LYS A 669 43.59 7.63 -24.58
C LYS A 669 44.33 6.55 -25.37
N VAL A 670 45.00 6.97 -26.44
CA VAL A 670 45.75 6.10 -27.36
C VAL A 670 46.81 5.31 -26.59
N GLY A 671 46.70 3.97 -26.55
CA GLY A 671 47.76 3.11 -26.03
C GLY A 671 47.37 1.79 -25.34
N GLU A 672 46.09 1.55 -25.04
CA GLU A 672 45.65 0.29 -24.39
C GLU A 672 44.59 -0.45 -25.23
N PRO A 673 44.61 -1.80 -25.28
CA PRO A 673 43.70 -2.58 -26.11
C PRO A 673 42.28 -2.55 -25.52
N ALA A 674 41.33 -2.03 -26.29
CA ALA A 674 39.92 -1.97 -25.93
C ALA A 674 39.25 -3.36 -26.02
N PRO A 675 38.35 -3.74 -25.08
CA PRO A 675 37.42 -4.84 -25.31
C PRO A 675 36.29 -4.37 -26.22
N ILE A 676 36.25 -4.91 -27.45
CA ILE A 676 35.13 -4.74 -28.39
C ILE A 676 34.19 -5.95 -28.21
N ASN A 677 32.95 -5.72 -27.79
CA ASN A 677 31.72 -6.33 -28.33
C ASN A 677 30.54 -6.16 -27.36
N GLY A 678 29.65 -5.21 -27.64
CA GLY A 678 28.28 -5.20 -27.12
C GLY A 678 27.32 -5.30 -28.31
N LYS A 679 26.59 -6.41 -28.43
CA LYS A 679 25.54 -6.65 -29.42
C LYS A 679 24.21 -6.45 -28.72
N LEU A 680 23.35 -5.56 -29.22
CA LEU A 680 21.98 -5.39 -28.73
C LEU A 680 21.05 -6.13 -29.70
N VAL A 681 20.51 -7.27 -29.26
CA VAL A 681 19.50 -8.04 -29.99
C VAL A 681 18.22 -7.98 -29.17
N TRP A 682 17.13 -7.48 -29.76
CA TRP A 682 15.81 -7.42 -29.13
C TRP A 682 14.93 -8.52 -29.73
N TYR A 683 14.31 -9.33 -28.86
CA TYR A 683 13.24 -10.26 -29.19
C TYR A 683 12.01 -9.83 -28.39
N GLY A 684 10.98 -9.33 -29.08
CA GLY A 684 9.71 -8.96 -28.46
C GLY A 684 8.62 -8.77 -29.52
N GLU A 685 7.36 -8.90 -29.10
CA GLU A 685 6.20 -8.73 -29.98
C GLU A 685 6.10 -7.31 -30.57
N PRO A 686 5.54 -7.15 -31.78
CA PRO A 686 5.40 -5.84 -32.42
C PRO A 686 4.36 -5.00 -31.68
N ARG A 687 4.79 -4.16 -30.73
CA ARG A 687 3.98 -3.06 -30.21
C ARG A 687 4.28 -1.78 -31.02
N THR A 688 3.23 -1.02 -31.31
CA THR A 688 3.25 0.19 -32.13
C THR A 688 4.20 1.25 -31.54
N PHE A 689 5.38 1.42 -32.15
CA PHE A 689 6.30 2.50 -31.81
C PHE A 689 5.79 3.82 -32.41
N SER A 690 5.62 4.86 -31.59
CA SER A 690 5.19 6.19 -32.07
C SER A 690 6.34 7.04 -32.62
N LYS A 691 7.60 6.71 -32.26
CA LYS A 691 8.79 7.45 -32.71
C LYS A 691 10.07 6.63 -32.54
N ILE A 692 10.88 6.56 -33.59
CA ILE A 692 12.26 6.05 -33.54
C ILE A 692 13.17 7.20 -33.99
N GLU A 693 14.03 7.70 -33.11
CA GLU A 693 15.05 8.70 -33.46
C GLU A 693 16.43 8.03 -33.52
N ILE A 694 17.03 8.02 -34.70
CA ILE A 694 18.40 7.55 -34.90
C ILE A 694 19.27 8.79 -35.13
N ALA A 695 20.22 9.05 -34.24
CA ALA A 695 21.17 10.15 -34.39
C ALA A 695 22.42 9.64 -35.12
N THR A 696 22.78 10.27 -36.24
CA THR A 696 24.02 9.99 -36.97
C THR A 696 25.24 10.66 -36.32
N ALA A 697 26.40 10.03 -36.43
CA ALA A 697 27.62 10.35 -35.68
C ALA A 697 28.35 11.64 -36.11
N GLN A 698 27.79 12.45 -37.02
CA GLN A 698 28.37 13.75 -37.37
C GLN A 698 27.34 14.84 -37.09
N GLY A 699 27.77 15.82 -36.28
CA GLY A 699 26.98 16.96 -35.91
C GLY A 699 26.64 17.79 -37.14
N ASP A 700 25.48 17.53 -37.72
CA ASP A 700 24.66 18.55 -38.35
C ASP A 700 23.19 18.17 -38.20
N SER A 701 22.39 19.19 -37.91
CA SER A 701 21.02 19.07 -37.43
C SER A 701 20.07 18.77 -38.59
N ALA A 702 19.77 17.49 -38.84
CA ALA A 702 18.63 17.09 -39.67
C ALA A 702 18.01 15.80 -39.11
N ALA A 703 17.14 15.95 -38.10
CA ALA A 703 16.30 14.86 -37.62
C ALA A 703 15.33 14.43 -38.73
N THR A 704 15.62 13.32 -39.41
CA THR A 704 14.68 12.75 -40.37
C THR A 704 13.56 12.08 -39.59
N THR A 705 12.34 12.59 -39.73
CA THR A 705 11.17 12.15 -38.95
C THR A 705 10.47 11.03 -39.70
N LEU A 706 10.56 9.79 -39.21
CA LEU A 706 9.71 8.70 -39.70
C LEU A 706 8.36 8.76 -38.97
N ARG A 707 7.29 9.07 -39.70
CA ARG A 707 5.91 8.99 -39.20
C ARG A 707 5.31 7.64 -39.62
N THR A 708 4.78 6.92 -38.65
CA THR A 708 3.96 5.73 -38.88
C THR A 708 2.55 6.18 -39.25
N ASN A 709 2.02 5.69 -40.38
CA ASN A 709 0.59 5.63 -40.63
C ASN A 709 0.19 4.16 -40.63
N ASP A 710 -1.02 3.90 -40.13
CA ASP A 710 -1.59 2.58 -39.91
C ASP A 710 -1.53 1.70 -41.18
N PHE A 711 -1.13 0.44 -40.97
CA PHE A 711 -0.97 -0.66 -41.92
C PHE A 711 0.25 -0.60 -42.86
N GLY A 712 1.00 -1.71 -42.86
CA GLY A 712 2.32 -1.83 -43.48
C GLY A 712 2.35 -1.60 -44.99
N THR A 713 3.29 -0.78 -45.42
CA THR A 713 4.12 -0.94 -46.64
C THR A 713 5.19 0.13 -46.64
N PHE A 714 6.47 -0.27 -46.73
CA PHE A 714 7.57 0.67 -46.92
C PHE A 714 7.70 0.98 -48.42
N ARG A 715 7.63 2.26 -48.78
CA ARG A 715 8.12 2.74 -50.09
C ARG A 715 9.13 3.84 -49.81
N SER A 716 10.41 3.56 -50.04
CA SER A 716 11.42 4.61 -50.09
C SER A 716 11.45 5.19 -51.50
N GLU A 717 11.54 6.51 -51.57
CA GLU A 717 11.84 7.23 -52.80
C GLU A 717 12.93 8.23 -52.44
N VAL A 718 14.20 7.77 -52.37
CA VAL A 718 15.38 8.66 -52.41
C VAL A 718 16.58 7.90 -53.00
N ASP A 719 17.30 8.64 -53.84
CA ASP A 719 18.43 8.31 -54.70
C ASP A 719 19.62 7.55 -54.07
N SER A 720 20.14 6.62 -54.89
CA SER A 720 21.50 6.07 -54.97
C SER A 720 22.35 6.01 -53.69
N GLY A 721 22.49 4.80 -53.12
CA GLY A 721 23.57 4.45 -52.19
C GLY A 721 23.41 3.02 -51.63
N ASP A 722 24.45 2.19 -51.79
CA ASP A 722 24.49 0.76 -51.44
C ASP A 722 24.39 0.49 -49.93
N TRP A 723 23.64 -0.56 -49.55
CA TRP A 723 23.61 -1.09 -48.18
C TRP A 723 23.95 -2.58 -48.17
N ILE A 724 24.86 -2.98 -47.27
CA ILE A 724 25.25 -4.38 -47.00
C ILE A 724 24.74 -4.76 -45.61
N ILE A 725 24.00 -5.85 -45.50
CA ILE A 725 23.58 -6.47 -44.23
C ILE A 725 24.34 -7.80 -44.08
N THR A 726 25.13 -7.96 -43.03
CA THR A 726 25.88 -9.20 -42.75
C THR A 726 25.50 -9.78 -41.39
N THR A 727 25.11 -11.06 -41.36
CA THR A 727 24.92 -11.89 -40.16
C THR A 727 26.16 -12.75 -39.92
N TYR A 728 26.53 -13.02 -38.67
CA TYR A 728 27.58 -14.00 -38.35
C TYR A 728 27.24 -14.87 -37.14
N ASP A 729 27.50 -16.16 -37.33
CA ASP A 729 27.44 -17.31 -36.43
C ASP A 729 28.81 -17.53 -35.73
N ARG A 730 28.86 -18.17 -34.56
CA ARG A 730 30.09 -18.31 -33.74
C ARG A 730 30.54 -19.78 -33.72
N GLU A 731 31.75 -20.08 -34.22
CA GLU A 731 32.90 -20.48 -33.38
C GLU A 731 34.20 -20.92 -34.11
N ARG A 732 35.33 -20.32 -33.65
CA ARG A 732 36.68 -20.88 -33.35
C ARG A 732 37.87 -20.93 -34.38
N ILE A 733 38.87 -20.06 -34.04
CA ILE A 733 40.37 -20.11 -34.05
C ILE A 733 41.17 -19.83 -35.38
N PRO A 734 42.48 -19.44 -35.33
CA PRO A 734 43.03 -18.06 -35.38
C PRO A 734 43.94 -17.78 -36.61
N LEU A 735 44.31 -16.51 -36.89
CA LEU A 735 45.70 -16.03 -37.17
C LEU A 735 45.78 -14.59 -37.72
N ASN A 736 46.99 -14.06 -37.63
CA ASN A 736 47.53 -12.69 -37.67
C ASN A 736 47.24 -11.82 -38.94
N PRO A 737 47.37 -10.48 -38.85
CA PRO A 737 46.88 -9.48 -39.79
C PRO A 737 47.95 -9.01 -40.77
N ALA A 738 47.53 -8.51 -41.93
CA ALA A 738 48.17 -7.41 -42.65
C ALA A 738 47.39 -7.07 -43.92
N THR A 739 47.31 -5.77 -44.23
CA THR A 739 47.16 -5.21 -45.58
C THR A 739 45.81 -5.43 -46.30
N ILE A 740 45.20 -4.52 -47.05
CA ILE A 740 45.35 -3.11 -47.43
C ILE A 740 44.16 -2.85 -48.40
N SER A 741 43.69 -1.61 -48.51
CA SER A 741 43.02 -0.96 -49.67
C SER A 741 41.78 -1.58 -50.35
N GLU A 742 40.69 -0.79 -50.34
CA GLU A 742 40.16 -0.05 -51.51
C GLU A 742 39.44 -0.81 -52.67
N LEU A 743 38.40 -0.13 -53.20
CA LEU A 743 37.60 -0.34 -54.43
C LEU A 743 36.50 -1.43 -54.44
N THR A 744 35.40 -1.40 -55.22
CA THR A 744 34.49 -0.42 -55.90
C THR A 744 33.64 -1.28 -56.86
N LEU A 745 32.28 -1.24 -56.77
CA LEU A 745 31.26 -1.65 -57.79
C LEU A 745 31.28 -3.14 -58.27
N THR A 746 30.24 -3.81 -58.81
CA THR A 746 28.93 -3.48 -59.43
C THR A 746 28.10 -4.78 -59.54
N ALA A 747 26.79 -4.65 -59.78
CA ALA A 747 25.80 -5.71 -59.98
C ALA A 747 26.09 -6.68 -61.15
N ASP A 748 25.97 -7.99 -60.88
CA ASP A 748 25.38 -9.08 -61.69
C ASP A 748 26.03 -10.43 -61.31
N GLN A 749 25.25 -11.36 -60.75
CA GLN A 749 25.23 -12.80 -61.09
C GLN A 749 24.50 -13.65 -60.04
N ARG A 750 23.58 -14.51 -60.52
CA ARG A 750 23.10 -15.73 -59.86
C ARG A 750 24.24 -16.74 -59.76
N ILE A 751 24.40 -17.42 -58.63
CA ILE A 751 24.94 -18.80 -58.58
C ILE A 751 24.10 -19.62 -57.60
N GLU A 752 23.77 -20.83 -58.07
CA GLU A 752 22.91 -21.86 -57.52
C GLU A 752 23.48 -22.58 -56.27
N THR A 753 22.54 -22.87 -55.36
CA THR A 753 22.38 -23.99 -54.39
C THR A 753 23.54 -24.83 -53.87
N GLY A 754 23.48 -25.08 -52.55
CA GLY A 754 23.87 -26.32 -51.90
C GLY A 754 23.24 -26.42 -50.49
N ASP A 755 22.06 -27.06 -50.42
CA ASP A 755 21.39 -27.88 -49.39
C ASP A 755 21.94 -27.88 -47.94
N ASP A 756 21.18 -27.78 -46.83
CA ASP A 756 19.85 -28.26 -46.43
C ASP A 756 19.27 -27.33 -45.33
N ILE A 757 17.95 -27.12 -45.28
CA ILE A 757 17.28 -26.47 -44.12
C ILE A 757 16.55 -27.56 -43.32
N VAL A 758 16.97 -27.76 -42.06
CA VAL A 758 16.27 -28.61 -41.09
C VAL A 758 15.59 -27.71 -40.05
N LEU A 759 14.26 -27.80 -39.95
CA LEU A 759 13.48 -27.15 -38.90
C LEU A 759 13.06 -28.17 -37.84
N PHE A 760 13.31 -27.86 -36.57
CA PHE A 760 12.85 -28.64 -35.43
C PHE A 760 11.59 -28.00 -34.85
N THR A 761 10.49 -28.75 -34.81
CA THR A 761 9.36 -28.46 -33.94
C THR A 761 9.51 -29.27 -32.65
N GLY A 762 8.94 -28.79 -31.54
CA GLY A 762 9.17 -29.28 -30.17
C GLY A 762 8.84 -30.75 -29.88
N GLU A 763 8.41 -31.52 -30.87
CA GLU A 763 8.24 -32.98 -30.82
C GLU A 763 8.90 -33.68 -32.02
N GLY A 764 10.19 -33.40 -32.27
CA GLY A 764 11.11 -34.32 -32.95
C GLY A 764 10.70 -34.86 -34.34
N THR A 765 9.86 -34.16 -35.10
CA THR A 765 9.44 -34.55 -36.45
C THR A 765 10.05 -33.59 -37.48
N VAL A 766 10.76 -34.16 -38.46
CA VAL A 766 11.42 -33.44 -39.56
C VAL A 766 10.43 -33.32 -40.71
N VAL A 767 10.12 -32.10 -41.12
CA VAL A 767 9.21 -31.83 -42.26
C VAL A 767 10.05 -31.54 -43.51
N SER A 768 9.73 -32.22 -44.61
CA SER A 768 10.38 -32.05 -45.92
C SER A 768 9.76 -30.85 -46.68
N PRO A 769 10.54 -30.10 -47.48
CA PRO A 769 10.03 -28.98 -48.29
C PRO A 769 8.91 -29.37 -49.28
N SER A 770 8.70 -30.67 -49.53
CA SER A 770 7.65 -31.20 -50.41
C SER A 770 6.22 -31.04 -49.87
N ASP A 771 6.06 -30.73 -48.58
CA ASP A 771 4.77 -30.78 -47.88
C ASP A 771 4.16 -29.37 -47.64
N LEU A 772 4.72 -28.35 -48.30
CA LEU A 772 4.27 -26.95 -48.26
C LEU A 772 3.56 -26.61 -49.58
N GLU A 773 2.27 -26.27 -49.51
CA GLU A 773 1.52 -25.74 -50.66
C GLU A 773 1.55 -24.20 -50.67
N GLU A 774 1.66 -23.63 -51.87
CA GLU A 774 1.71 -22.19 -52.14
C GLU A 774 0.30 -21.69 -52.46
N ASP A 775 -0.12 -20.57 -51.87
CA ASP A 775 -1.38 -19.92 -52.23
C ASP A 775 -1.36 -19.44 -53.69
N ASP A 776 -2.53 -19.35 -54.34
CA ASP A 776 -2.71 -18.88 -55.73
C ASP A 776 -2.21 -17.43 -55.96
N SER A 777 -1.89 -16.70 -54.89
CA SER A 777 -1.27 -15.37 -54.91
C SER A 777 0.27 -15.37 -54.87
N GLY A 778 0.92 -16.52 -54.64
CA GLY A 778 2.38 -16.67 -54.61
C GLY A 778 3.09 -15.93 -53.48
N THR A 779 2.40 -15.58 -52.39
CA THR A 779 2.95 -14.73 -51.32
C THR A 779 2.93 -15.34 -49.93
N THR A 780 2.40 -16.56 -49.74
CA THR A 780 2.39 -17.24 -48.43
C THR A 780 2.34 -18.76 -48.59
N PHE A 781 3.11 -19.49 -47.76
CA PHE A 781 3.12 -20.95 -47.70
C PHE A 781 2.52 -21.42 -46.36
N TYR A 782 1.73 -22.49 -46.39
CA TYR A 782 1.12 -23.06 -45.18
C TYR A 782 1.23 -24.58 -45.15
N LEU A 783 1.27 -25.14 -43.93
CA LEU A 783 1.28 -26.58 -43.68
C LEU A 783 -0.17 -27.09 -43.65
N THR A 784 -0.48 -28.01 -44.56
CA THR A 784 -1.77 -28.70 -44.63
C THR A 784 -1.59 -30.15 -44.18
N GLN A 785 -2.55 -30.65 -43.39
CA GLN A 785 -2.65 -32.07 -43.08
C GLN A 785 -4.04 -32.53 -43.53
N ASP A 786 -4.10 -33.44 -44.51
CA ASP A 786 -5.34 -33.91 -45.16
C ASP A 786 -6.22 -32.80 -45.78
N GLY A 787 -5.59 -31.73 -46.29
CA GLY A 787 -6.26 -30.68 -47.08
C GLY A 787 -6.89 -29.52 -46.29
N GLU A 788 -6.66 -29.43 -44.98
CA GLU A 788 -7.08 -28.30 -44.13
C GLU A 788 -5.86 -27.62 -43.47
N PRO A 789 -5.83 -26.28 -43.30
CA PRO A 789 -4.69 -25.56 -42.73
C PRO A 789 -4.58 -25.75 -41.20
N LEU A 790 -3.37 -26.06 -40.72
CA LEU A 790 -3.10 -26.33 -39.30
C LEU A 790 -2.98 -25.02 -38.49
N HIS A 791 -3.90 -24.75 -37.54
CA HIS A 791 -3.78 -23.62 -36.62
C HIS A 791 -2.87 -23.95 -35.42
N LEU A 792 -1.66 -23.37 -35.39
CA LEU A 792 -0.73 -23.46 -34.25
C LEU A 792 -1.12 -22.46 -33.15
N GLY A 793 -1.39 -22.97 -31.95
CA GLY A 793 -1.75 -22.17 -30.77
C GLY A 793 -0.62 -21.28 -30.22
N SER A 794 -0.98 -20.21 -29.53
CA SER A 794 -0.08 -19.18 -28.99
C SER A 794 0.79 -19.66 -27.83
N LEU A 795 2.11 -19.39 -27.90
CA LEU A 795 3.08 -19.58 -26.82
C LEU A 795 3.00 -18.44 -25.79
N THR A 796 2.58 -18.75 -24.57
CA THR A 796 2.69 -17.87 -23.39
C THR A 796 4.03 -18.05 -22.69
N PHE A 797 4.76 -16.95 -22.45
CA PHE A 797 6.00 -16.92 -21.67
C PHE A 797 5.69 -17.00 -20.16
N ASP A 798 6.32 -17.94 -19.44
CA ASP A 798 6.25 -18.09 -17.98
C ASP A 798 7.52 -17.48 -17.33
N PRO A 799 7.40 -16.40 -16.54
CA PRO A 799 8.55 -15.73 -15.91
C PRO A 799 9.02 -16.39 -14.60
N SER A 800 8.52 -17.57 -14.22
CA SER A 800 8.80 -18.18 -12.90
C SER A 800 10.16 -18.88 -12.74
N GLN A 801 11.06 -18.83 -13.73
CA GLN A 801 12.33 -19.60 -13.72
C GLN A 801 13.61 -18.73 -13.69
N THR A 802 13.67 -17.69 -12.85
CA THR A 802 14.93 -16.93 -12.63
C THR A 802 15.22 -16.63 -11.16
N ASN A 803 15.27 -17.66 -10.31
CA ASN A 803 15.80 -17.55 -8.95
C ASN A 803 16.91 -18.59 -8.71
N GLU A 804 18.14 -18.24 -9.09
CA GLU A 804 19.36 -18.76 -8.46
C GLU A 804 20.28 -17.58 -8.15
N GLU A 805 20.53 -17.32 -6.85
CA GLU A 805 21.57 -16.39 -6.41
C GLU A 805 22.95 -17.07 -6.48
N PRO A 806 24.00 -16.40 -6.98
CA PRO A 806 25.34 -16.98 -7.00
C PRO A 806 26.05 -16.76 -5.65
N THR A 807 26.35 -17.86 -4.98
CA THR A 807 27.39 -17.92 -3.94
C THR A 807 28.78 -17.77 -4.57
N GLY A 808 29.55 -16.74 -4.22
CA GLY A 808 30.98 -16.70 -4.60
C GLY A 808 31.62 -15.31 -4.60
N SER A 809 32.78 -15.21 -3.99
CA SER A 809 33.59 -14.01 -3.78
C SER A 809 34.06 -13.29 -5.05
N GLY A 810 33.99 -11.96 -5.04
CA GLY A 810 35.03 -11.06 -5.56
C GLY A 810 35.25 -11.01 -7.06
N ALA A 811 34.54 -10.12 -7.75
CA ALA A 811 35.04 -9.28 -8.85
C ALA A 811 33.96 -8.25 -9.22
N ALA A 812 34.34 -6.97 -9.29
CA ALA A 812 33.46 -5.91 -9.76
C ALA A 812 33.09 -6.13 -11.23
N ILE A 813 31.83 -6.43 -11.50
CA ILE A 813 31.25 -6.42 -12.85
C ILE A 813 30.56 -5.07 -13.01
N ASP A 814 31.06 -4.27 -13.94
CA ASP A 814 30.45 -3.00 -14.37
C ASP A 814 29.02 -3.27 -14.86
N ASP A 815 28.07 -2.86 -14.01
CA ASP A 815 26.64 -3.10 -14.13
C ASP A 815 26.07 -2.17 -15.22
N ASN A 816 26.17 -2.56 -16.50
CA ASN A 816 25.44 -1.93 -17.61
C ASN A 816 23.95 -2.31 -17.57
N ARG A 817 23.30 -1.99 -16.44
CA ARG A 817 21.84 -2.05 -16.31
C ARG A 817 21.24 -0.97 -17.19
N LEU A 818 20.35 -1.37 -18.09
CA LEU A 818 19.40 -0.47 -18.75
C LEU A 818 18.62 0.27 -17.66
N GLN A 819 18.99 1.52 -17.39
CA GLN A 819 18.20 2.40 -16.55
C GLN A 819 16.96 2.83 -17.35
N PHE A 820 15.81 2.24 -17.02
CA PHE A 820 14.51 2.78 -17.40
C PHE A 820 14.41 4.19 -16.80
N THR A 821 14.57 5.21 -17.64
CA THR A 821 14.45 6.59 -17.21
C THR A 821 12.97 6.95 -17.18
N ASP A 822 12.49 7.49 -16.06
CA ASP A 822 11.15 8.07 -15.93
C ASP A 822 10.85 8.98 -17.14
N GLN A 823 9.77 8.69 -17.84
CA GLN A 823 9.26 9.53 -18.91
C GLN A 823 8.98 10.95 -18.41
N ARG A 824 9.21 11.94 -19.26
CA ARG A 824 8.74 13.31 -18.98
C ARG A 824 7.21 13.33 -19.08
N LEU A 825 6.52 13.21 -17.95
CA LEU A 825 5.13 13.65 -17.83
C LEU A 825 5.03 15.08 -18.38
N SER A 826 4.15 15.29 -19.36
CA SER A 826 3.83 16.63 -19.78
C SER A 826 3.10 17.33 -18.64
N MET A 827 3.72 18.34 -18.02
CA MET A 827 3.07 19.14 -16.98
C MET A 827 1.73 19.73 -17.45
N LEU A 828 1.56 19.89 -18.77
CA LEU A 828 0.31 20.30 -19.40
C LEU A 828 -0.79 19.22 -19.31
N SER A 829 -0.47 17.93 -19.51
CA SER A 829 -1.48 16.86 -19.41
C SER A 829 -1.96 16.71 -17.98
N VAL A 830 -1.05 16.74 -17.01
CA VAL A 830 -1.38 16.75 -15.58
C VAL A 830 -2.27 17.94 -15.24
N ALA A 831 -1.91 19.15 -15.71
CA ALA A 831 -2.68 20.36 -15.44
C ALA A 831 -4.09 20.29 -16.05
N LEU A 832 -4.24 19.79 -17.28
CA LEU A 832 -5.53 19.63 -17.95
C LEU A 832 -6.41 18.57 -17.27
N ALA A 833 -5.83 17.43 -16.91
CA ALA A 833 -6.52 16.37 -16.18
C ALA A 833 -7.00 16.86 -14.81
N MET A 834 -6.15 17.59 -14.08
CA MET A 834 -6.50 18.22 -12.81
C MET A 834 -7.62 19.25 -12.97
N LEU A 835 -7.58 20.08 -14.01
CA LEU A 835 -8.61 21.09 -14.26
C LEU A 835 -9.95 20.43 -14.58
N ALA A 836 -9.97 19.42 -15.45
CA ALA A 836 -11.17 18.65 -15.75
C ALA A 836 -11.75 17.98 -14.48
N ALA A 837 -10.89 17.36 -13.66
CA ALA A 837 -11.28 16.76 -12.39
C ALA A 837 -11.88 17.78 -11.43
N LEU A 838 -11.25 18.94 -11.24
CA LEU A 838 -11.75 20.00 -10.36
C LEU A 838 -13.12 20.51 -10.82
N VAL A 839 -13.29 20.78 -12.12
CA VAL A 839 -14.59 21.24 -12.67
C VAL A 839 -15.66 20.16 -12.51
N GLY A 840 -15.33 18.89 -12.81
CA GLY A 840 -16.23 17.76 -12.63
C GLY A 840 -16.68 17.58 -11.17
N ILE A 841 -15.75 17.73 -10.22
CA ILE A 841 -16.03 17.67 -8.79
C ILE A 841 -16.96 18.80 -8.34
N VAL A 842 -16.75 20.03 -8.85
CA VAL A 842 -17.63 21.17 -8.53
C VAL A 842 -19.04 20.92 -9.07
N ALA A 843 -19.16 20.43 -10.31
CA ALA A 843 -20.44 20.05 -10.91
C ALA A 843 -21.16 18.97 -10.09
N LEU A 844 -20.43 17.92 -9.69
CA LEU A 844 -20.96 16.82 -8.89
C LEU A 844 -21.41 17.33 -7.52
N ALA A 845 -20.59 18.13 -6.86
CA ALA A 845 -20.88 18.69 -5.54
C ALA A 845 -22.13 19.57 -5.56
N ALA A 846 -22.28 20.42 -6.58
CA ALA A 846 -23.47 21.23 -6.79
C ALA A 846 -24.71 20.36 -7.07
N GLY A 847 -24.57 19.29 -7.87
CA GLY A 847 -25.63 18.32 -8.15
C GLY A 847 -26.11 17.59 -6.88
N ILE A 848 -25.19 17.10 -6.06
CA ILE A 848 -25.48 16.37 -4.80
C ILE A 848 -26.06 17.29 -3.72
N ALA A 849 -25.42 18.44 -3.46
CA ALA A 849 -25.91 19.42 -2.49
C ALA A 849 -27.24 20.04 -2.94
N GLY A 850 -27.44 20.09 -4.27
CA GLY A 850 -28.63 20.63 -4.90
C GLY A 850 -28.71 22.14 -4.88
N TYR A 851 -27.57 22.80 -4.69
CA TYR A 851 -27.41 24.24 -4.48
C TYR A 851 -26.06 24.67 -5.04
N MET A 852 -25.97 25.86 -5.63
CA MET A 852 -24.70 26.46 -6.06
C MET A 852 -24.61 27.93 -5.63
N SER A 853 -25.30 28.82 -6.34
CA SER A 853 -25.56 30.21 -5.90
C SER A 853 -27.02 30.39 -5.47
N SER A 854 -27.92 29.63 -6.10
CA SER A 854 -29.33 29.43 -5.71
C SER A 854 -29.69 27.94 -5.73
N ASP A 855 -30.86 27.61 -5.20
CA ASP A 855 -31.42 26.26 -5.28
C ASP A 855 -31.58 25.80 -6.74
N LEU A 856 -31.02 24.62 -7.04
CA LEU A 856 -31.08 23.97 -8.33
C LEU A 856 -32.37 23.18 -8.48
N ARG A 857 -33.09 23.38 -9.60
CA ARG A 857 -34.22 22.54 -10.01
C ARG A 857 -33.73 21.11 -10.28
N THR A 858 -34.61 20.11 -10.12
CA THR A 858 -34.26 18.69 -10.26
C THR A 858 -33.58 18.37 -11.58
N TRP A 859 -34.06 18.90 -12.70
CA TRP A 859 -33.45 18.66 -14.02
C TRP A 859 -32.04 19.30 -14.14
N VAL A 860 -31.81 20.49 -13.55
CA VAL A 860 -30.48 21.13 -13.52
C VAL A 860 -29.51 20.30 -12.68
N ARG A 861 -30.00 19.69 -11.59
CA ARG A 861 -29.19 18.76 -10.79
C ARG A 861 -28.79 17.53 -11.61
N VAL A 862 -29.72 16.93 -12.34
CA VAL A 862 -29.43 15.78 -13.22
C VAL A 862 -28.41 16.18 -14.30
N LEU A 863 -28.57 17.34 -14.94
CA LEU A 863 -27.60 17.82 -15.92
C LEU A 863 -26.24 18.17 -15.31
N MET A 864 -26.19 18.69 -14.07
CA MET A 864 -24.93 18.90 -13.35
C MET A 864 -24.23 17.58 -13.05
N LEU A 865 -24.99 16.55 -12.65
CA LEU A 865 -24.46 15.20 -12.46
C LEU A 865 -23.99 14.57 -13.78
N PHE A 866 -24.69 14.85 -14.89
CA PHE A 866 -24.27 14.41 -16.22
C PHE A 866 -23.02 15.13 -16.72
N ALA A 867 -22.92 16.45 -16.50
CA ALA A 867 -21.70 17.22 -16.79
C ALA A 867 -20.52 16.73 -15.96
N ALA A 868 -20.75 16.45 -14.68
CA ALA A 868 -19.78 15.81 -13.82
C ALA A 868 -19.38 14.43 -14.38
N ALA A 869 -20.36 13.59 -14.73
CA ALA A 869 -20.09 12.30 -15.32
C ALA A 869 -19.23 12.43 -16.58
N LEU A 870 -19.50 13.37 -17.49
CA LEU A 870 -18.67 13.58 -18.70
C LEU A 870 -17.24 14.06 -18.41
N LEU A 871 -17.07 14.92 -17.41
CA LEU A 871 -15.77 15.45 -17.00
C LEU A 871 -14.93 14.45 -16.18
N LEU A 872 -15.62 13.55 -15.47
CA LEU A 872 -15.05 12.50 -14.65
C LEU A 872 -15.00 11.15 -15.39
N SER A 873 -15.71 11.01 -16.52
CA SER A 873 -15.76 9.78 -17.31
C SER A 873 -14.54 9.70 -18.19
N PRO A 874 -14.00 8.48 -18.34
CA PRO A 874 -12.91 8.22 -19.26
C PRO A 874 -13.37 8.44 -20.69
N ASP A 875 -12.38 8.64 -21.54
CA ASP A 875 -12.49 8.87 -22.98
C ASP A 875 -13.40 7.79 -23.60
N LEU A 876 -14.67 8.17 -23.87
CA LEU A 876 -15.65 7.29 -24.49
C LEU A 876 -15.16 6.90 -25.89
N GLU A 877 -14.76 5.65 -26.07
CA GLU A 877 -14.61 5.07 -27.39
C GLU A 877 -15.99 4.76 -27.97
N ILE A 878 -16.44 5.60 -28.89
CA ILE A 878 -17.63 5.33 -29.71
C ILE A 878 -17.10 4.91 -31.08
N GLY A 879 -17.15 3.61 -31.38
CA GLY A 879 -16.75 3.09 -32.69
C GLY A 879 -15.25 3.11 -32.98
N GLY A 880 -14.39 2.88 -31.97
CA GLY A 880 -12.94 2.71 -32.17
C GLY A 880 -12.12 4.01 -32.28
N THR A 881 -12.74 5.18 -32.07
CA THR A 881 -12.01 6.46 -31.98
C THR A 881 -11.96 6.95 -30.52
N GLN A 882 -10.77 7.32 -30.04
CA GLN A 882 -10.58 7.94 -28.72
C GLN A 882 -11.02 9.41 -28.73
N ILE A 883 -12.11 9.72 -28.01
CA ILE A 883 -12.80 11.04 -28.03
C ILE A 883 -12.50 11.84 -26.73
N GLY A 884 -11.37 11.58 -26.06
CA GLY A 884 -11.10 12.11 -24.71
C GLY A 884 -11.07 13.62 -24.52
N ALA A 885 -10.50 14.34 -25.49
CA ALA A 885 -10.51 15.79 -25.46
C ALA A 885 -11.93 16.35 -25.63
N PHE A 886 -12.77 15.69 -26.43
CA PHE A 886 -14.10 16.15 -26.76
C PHE A 886 -15.09 15.92 -25.61
N THR A 887 -15.02 14.81 -24.88
CA THR A 887 -15.85 14.60 -23.67
C THR A 887 -15.60 15.66 -22.60
N ASN A 888 -14.33 16.01 -22.35
CA ASN A 888 -13.95 17.09 -21.44
C ASN A 888 -14.50 18.45 -21.89
N ILE A 889 -14.42 18.76 -23.19
CA ILE A 889 -14.94 20.02 -23.75
C ILE A 889 -16.46 20.09 -23.63
N VAL A 890 -17.17 19.01 -23.98
CA VAL A 890 -18.64 18.94 -23.90
C VAL A 890 -19.10 19.06 -22.44
N GLY A 891 -18.49 18.30 -21.52
CA GLY A 891 -18.80 18.36 -20.10
C GLY A 891 -18.52 19.74 -19.50
N GLY A 892 -17.39 20.35 -19.87
CA GLY A 892 -17.01 21.71 -19.43
C GLY A 892 -17.96 22.78 -19.97
N ALA A 893 -18.34 22.71 -21.24
CA ALA A 893 -19.30 23.61 -21.86
C ALA A 893 -20.69 23.48 -21.21
N LEU A 894 -21.15 22.24 -20.99
CA LEU A 894 -22.42 21.97 -20.30
C LEU A 894 -22.41 22.57 -18.89
N PHE A 895 -21.34 22.36 -18.12
CA PHE A 895 -21.17 22.95 -16.80
C PHE A 895 -21.24 24.48 -16.86
N ALA A 896 -20.49 25.12 -17.77
CA ALA A 896 -20.48 26.58 -17.91
C ALA A 896 -21.88 27.14 -18.19
N VAL A 897 -22.64 26.51 -19.08
CA VAL A 897 -24.03 26.91 -19.39
C VAL A 897 -24.92 26.82 -18.14
N LEU A 898 -24.84 25.71 -17.39
CA LEU A 898 -25.65 25.53 -16.17
C LEU A 898 -25.29 26.53 -15.07
N VAL A 899 -24.02 26.92 -14.95
CA VAL A 899 -23.57 27.96 -14.02
C VAL A 899 -24.15 29.32 -14.39
N VAL A 900 -24.13 29.67 -15.69
CA VAL A 900 -24.73 30.93 -16.19
C VAL A 900 -26.23 30.96 -15.88
N ILE A 901 -26.96 29.87 -16.16
CA ILE A 901 -28.38 29.75 -15.84
C ILE A 901 -28.65 29.96 -14.34
N ASN A 902 -27.84 29.35 -13.47
CA ASN A 902 -28.00 29.51 -12.02
C ASN A 902 -27.72 30.96 -11.56
N ARG A 903 -26.70 31.61 -12.13
CA ARG A 903 -26.35 33.01 -11.81
C ARG A 903 -27.41 34.00 -12.27
N LEU A 904 -27.96 33.81 -13.47
CA LEU A 904 -29.04 34.67 -13.97
C LEU A 904 -30.28 34.60 -13.07
N LYS A 905 -30.61 33.40 -12.56
CA LYS A 905 -31.68 33.22 -11.58
C LYS A 905 -31.41 33.97 -10.26
N THR A 906 -30.19 33.87 -9.70
CA THR A 906 -29.86 34.63 -8.48
C THR A 906 -29.98 36.14 -8.66
N ASN A 907 -29.58 36.66 -9.82
CA ASN A 907 -29.68 38.10 -10.10
C ASN A 907 -31.15 38.55 -10.26
N ALA A 908 -32.02 37.67 -10.74
CA ALA A 908 -33.46 37.93 -10.85
C ALA A 908 -34.20 37.84 -9.51
N GLU A 909 -33.72 37.03 -8.57
CA GLU A 909 -34.31 36.84 -7.22
C GLU A 909 -33.74 37.83 -6.17
N SER A 910 -32.64 38.51 -6.48
CA SER A 910 -32.10 39.62 -5.67
C SER A 910 -33.03 40.83 -5.80
N PRO A 911 -33.72 41.29 -4.74
CA PRO A 911 -34.41 42.57 -4.80
C PRO A 911 -33.38 43.63 -5.14
N ALA A 912 -33.63 44.42 -6.19
CA ALA A 912 -32.80 45.56 -6.55
C ALA A 912 -32.52 46.36 -5.27
N ALA A 913 -31.26 46.44 -4.87
CA ALA A 913 -30.85 47.40 -3.87
C ALA A 913 -31.31 48.76 -4.37
N THR A 914 -32.35 49.31 -3.74
CA THR A 914 -32.81 50.67 -3.99
C THR A 914 -31.64 51.61 -3.72
N PRO A 915 -31.37 52.57 -4.63
CA PRO A 915 -30.17 53.41 -4.60
C PRO A 915 -29.99 54.20 -3.31
#